data_AF-A0A938T352-F1
#
_entry.id   AF-A0A938T352-F1
#
_cell.length_a   1.000
_cell.length_b   1.000
_cell.length_c   1.000
_cell.angle_alpha   90.00
_cell.angle_beta   90.00
_cell.angle_gamma   90.00
#
_symmetry.space_group_name_H-M   'P 1'
#
loop_
_entity.id
_entity.type
_entity.pdbx_description
1 polymer ?
#
loop_
_entity_poly.entity_id
_entity_poly.type
_entity_poly.pdbx_seq_one_letter_code
_entity_poly.pdbx_strand_id
1 'polypeptide(L)'
;MRKFKILTILVILIIIASMGYAKPRVTVGKTPYQVMSPDALVIQRISLNANNIAAFFENKGIFDQDTRTTNTPGFEWPKGSNKHAIFTAGLCLAVYINGQMGQVMASYEGEWRPGTIINHTWTDNPDFKMYTVRLGDNSSTNPDYANWYKMVPYGAPWVDVDGDGQYTQDVDIPGRKNAGQTIFVCLVDADASLRTAGEGFGGGVTTPLLMAELQLTSWAYTTPGLEDMQFVNFVIINKGLDTWDSVHMGVVVDPDLGQADDDYIGCDTTQNMGFCYNGDNDDQKYGIAPPASGMDYFKSPIIKHPTNPALNDTLGLTSFVFFTNTGSNPPPCESDPNGEPVNAYNMLRGLKKDRTPFMDPTQTPFKRTLFVYPGDPETNTGWTEAKGSFQNCNGDTTSPPAPTPLTVNPTGDRRFIFNSGRSDWSWPPGDTQNIVLAQFVARGSSNLNSATRVKGLSKTAQIIYDRDFNVTPPPPAPVVSTSFDPGLSGLCKITLSWGDISESYRYWDSIFYLPVDSNIYYFQGYEVYEINKFTNQIPDFTKPTTMDPNALKLIAAYDKKDNIGIIIDTFSTGIVVNNNEQFSPFPIVPPYLMNVPAGFPNTGITRSITLTQTGFSENYGGQSSFVYGQEYQFAVVAYAVSTSPNIRRGFKVIRNSVGTQLIKIRPLAPPAGTVFTLKNNDTLNTNFKDLGVCPTIRNMNLLQNATYRVIFNPDTTYNILRLRQNQTVWDTLYKNQYPNEKTSADDSSKTTNGVYFNVQKVRYTVTGSGTNINYLGNVGLIKDPTLPTDSIQTRSYGYGFSNPNNRFITGSYWVRNAAQPWQSRSMAASFPTRTTFTGFASGLTADKLRKVTIQWTDPNNGQYAYYYRDTSLATDNFYIYQKAVMVPFKVFADSVTPDLTVVRRQVNCAFVESADRSGQFTGQWNPSTDSLGNKLLLYVFYSNYDTNITTPYKNRNLVILQSQFDIMYAWSPRLVSAGGAGNPGEELYFYPYNVFRPYYNGTVPLFYDFTTVAPIFGDPGLAKTLNAMDRIKVVPNPYYGFSTLDRSSIDKFVTFTNLPLTCKIKIYTLNGDLIKTIDKQGTGDPTFSSTAEWNLQNQDRTPVASGVYVALIDAPGIGQKVIKIVIFTSQERLNF
;
A
#
# COMPACT_ATOMS: atom_id res chain seq x y z
N MET A 1 44.58 -36.76 45.65
CA MET A 1 44.01 -35.72 46.54
C MET A 1 44.71 -34.35 46.49
N ARG A 2 45.35 -33.95 45.36
CA ARG A 2 45.76 -32.54 45.13
C ARG A 2 45.50 -32.00 43.70
N LYS A 3 45.00 -32.83 42.78
CA LYS A 3 44.57 -32.44 41.42
C LYS A 3 43.04 -32.28 41.24
N PHE A 4 42.24 -32.61 42.26
CA PHE A 4 40.77 -32.57 42.19
C PHE A 4 40.13 -31.33 42.85
N LYS A 5 40.93 -30.42 43.44
CA LYS A 5 40.41 -29.19 44.07
C LYS A 5 40.55 -27.92 43.20
N ILE A 6 41.33 -27.97 42.11
CA ILE A 6 41.53 -26.82 41.21
C ILE A 6 40.46 -26.77 40.10
N LEU A 7 39.95 -27.94 39.66
CA LEU A 7 38.88 -28.00 38.65
C LEU A 7 37.51 -27.57 39.22
N THR A 8 37.25 -27.82 40.51
CA THR A 8 35.99 -27.47 41.16
C THR A 8 35.88 -25.96 41.46
N ILE A 9 37.00 -25.25 41.65
CA ILE A 9 37.00 -23.79 41.83
C ILE A 9 36.86 -23.07 40.48
N LEU A 10 37.37 -23.63 39.38
CA LEU A 10 37.16 -23.08 38.03
C LEU A 10 35.70 -23.23 37.56
N VAL A 11 35.03 -24.33 37.91
CA VAL A 11 33.62 -24.57 37.51
C VAL A 11 32.63 -23.78 38.39
N ILE A 12 32.96 -23.49 39.65
CA ILE A 12 32.10 -22.70 40.56
C ILE A 12 32.19 -21.19 40.28
N LEU A 13 33.33 -20.69 39.77
CA LEU A 13 33.44 -19.30 39.29
C LEU A 13 32.73 -19.05 37.94
N ILE A 14 32.47 -20.11 37.15
CA ILE A 14 31.68 -20.04 35.92
C ILE A 14 30.17 -20.02 36.20
N ILE A 15 29.72 -20.48 37.37
CA ILE A 15 28.28 -20.61 37.69
C ILE A 15 27.71 -19.38 38.43
N ILE A 16 28.53 -18.49 39.00
CA ILE A 16 28.03 -17.29 39.70
C ILE A 16 27.84 -16.08 38.75
N ALA A 17 28.22 -16.20 37.47
CA ALA A 17 28.05 -15.12 36.47
C ALA A 17 26.73 -15.15 35.68
N SER A 18 25.80 -16.11 35.91
CA SER A 18 24.63 -16.31 35.02
C SER A 18 23.23 -16.15 35.65
N MET A 19 23.11 -15.60 36.87
CA MET A 19 21.79 -15.37 37.47
C MET A 19 21.46 -13.88 37.60
N GLY A 20 20.82 -13.34 36.56
CA GLY A 20 20.11 -12.05 36.55
C GLY A 20 18.94 -12.11 35.55
N TYR A 21 17.71 -12.10 36.08
CA TYR A 21 16.44 -12.35 35.39
C TYR A 21 16.15 -11.45 34.17
N ALA A 22 15.79 -12.06 33.03
CA ALA A 22 15.27 -11.40 31.83
C ALA A 22 13.74 -11.14 31.92
N LYS A 23 13.35 -9.89 31.65
CA LYS A 23 12.00 -9.45 31.23
C LYS A 23 12.03 -9.27 29.69
N PRO A 24 10.86 -9.32 28.99
CA PRO A 24 10.80 -9.54 27.54
C PRO A 24 11.44 -8.39 26.77
N ARG A 25 12.26 -8.70 25.75
CA ARG A 25 13.02 -7.70 24.97
C ARG A 25 12.80 -7.87 23.47
N VAL A 26 12.39 -6.77 22.85
CA VAL A 26 12.58 -6.41 21.44
C VAL A 26 14.05 -6.63 21.06
N THR A 27 14.34 -7.24 19.91
CA THR A 27 15.71 -7.40 19.39
C THR A 27 16.20 -6.04 18.86
N VAL A 28 16.73 -5.23 19.77
CA VAL A 28 17.77 -4.25 19.47
C VAL A 28 19.09 -4.97 19.69
N GLY A 29 19.96 -5.04 18.68
CA GLY A 29 21.28 -5.63 18.83
C GLY A 29 22.08 -4.91 19.92
N LYS A 30 22.33 -5.59 21.04
CA LYS A 30 23.34 -5.19 22.03
C LYS A 30 24.38 -6.31 22.11
N THR A 31 25.62 -5.94 21.78
CA THR A 31 26.87 -6.67 21.96
C THR A 31 27.05 -7.18 23.40
N PRO A 32 27.89 -8.21 23.63
CA PRO A 32 28.16 -8.73 24.97
C PRO A 32 28.82 -7.65 25.84
N TYR A 33 28.29 -7.50 27.05
CA TYR A 33 28.82 -6.59 28.08
C TYR A 33 30.18 -7.13 28.57
N GLN A 34 31.26 -6.62 28.01
CA GLN A 34 32.51 -6.52 28.76
C GLN A 34 32.35 -5.37 29.76
N VAL A 35 32.97 -5.50 30.94
CA VAL A 35 33.08 -4.38 31.88
C VAL A 35 34.00 -3.34 31.24
N MET A 36 33.41 -2.52 30.37
CA MET A 36 34.03 -1.34 29.84
C MET A 36 33.87 -0.23 30.88
N SER A 37 34.90 0.62 30.95
CA SER A 37 34.90 1.87 31.70
C SER A 37 33.52 2.58 31.60
N PRO A 38 33.03 3.21 32.69
CA PRO A 38 31.80 4.03 32.67
C PRO A 38 31.76 5.10 31.55
N ASP A 39 32.87 5.39 30.89
CA ASP A 39 33.02 6.43 29.86
C ASP A 39 33.04 5.92 28.40
N ALA A 40 32.90 4.61 28.16
CA ALA A 40 33.00 4.04 26.82
C ALA A 40 31.81 4.44 25.91
N LEU A 41 32.11 5.04 24.75
CA LEU A 41 31.10 5.43 23.75
C LEU A 41 30.32 4.21 23.23
N VAL A 42 28.99 4.27 23.27
CA VAL A 42 28.13 3.27 22.62
C VAL A 42 27.97 3.62 21.15
N ILE A 43 28.55 2.80 20.28
CA ILE A 43 28.43 2.99 18.83
C ILE A 43 27.02 2.59 18.37
N GLN A 44 26.31 3.54 17.78
CA GLN A 44 24.98 3.38 17.22
C GLN A 44 25.05 3.41 15.70
N ARG A 45 24.15 2.66 15.07
CA ARG A 45 24.12 2.46 13.62
C ARG A 45 22.69 2.41 13.13
N ILE A 46 22.41 3.11 12.03
CA ILE A 46 21.11 3.07 11.36
C ILE A 46 21.33 2.87 9.86
N SER A 47 20.51 2.01 9.25
CA SER A 47 20.50 1.84 7.79
C SER A 47 19.53 2.84 7.15
N LEU A 48 20.03 3.68 6.25
CA LEU A 48 19.23 4.47 5.31
C LEU A 48 18.89 3.57 4.12
N ASN A 49 17.65 3.12 4.04
CA ASN A 49 17.23 2.08 3.09
C ASN A 49 15.84 2.29 2.50
N ALA A 50 15.41 3.55 2.38
CA ALA A 50 14.12 3.91 1.78
C ALA A 50 14.03 3.50 0.31
N ASN A 51 15.12 3.62 -0.46
CA ASN A 51 15.16 3.38 -1.91
C ASN A 51 16.02 2.17 -2.29
N ASN A 52 16.54 2.10 -3.52
CA ASN A 52 17.30 0.94 -4.00
C ASN A 52 18.71 0.84 -3.38
N ILE A 53 19.10 1.81 -2.57
CA ILE A 53 20.35 1.78 -1.81
C ILE A 53 20.03 1.43 -0.35
N ALA A 54 20.82 0.56 0.26
CA ALA A 54 20.91 0.47 1.71
C ALA A 54 22.31 0.93 2.14
N ALA A 55 22.39 1.96 2.97
CA ALA A 55 23.64 2.52 3.44
C ALA A 55 23.65 2.61 4.97
N PHE A 56 24.75 2.22 5.62
CA PHE A 56 24.88 2.34 7.08
C PHE A 56 25.45 3.70 7.46
N PHE A 57 24.86 4.33 8.49
CA PHE A 57 25.39 5.54 9.13
C PHE A 57 25.71 5.23 10.58
N GLU A 58 26.84 5.74 11.08
CA GLU A 58 27.24 5.58 12.49
C GLU A 58 27.35 6.91 13.23
N ASN A 59 27.17 6.87 14.54
CA ASN A 59 27.28 8.03 15.42
C ASN A 59 28.73 8.48 15.71
N LYS A 60 29.68 8.06 14.85
CA LYS A 60 31.08 8.51 14.82
C LYS A 60 31.41 9.34 13.58
N GLY A 61 30.38 9.74 12.80
CA GLY A 61 30.52 10.59 11.62
C GLY A 61 30.91 9.87 10.33
N ILE A 62 31.03 8.54 10.41
CA ILE A 62 31.26 7.64 9.26
C ILE A 62 29.93 7.12 8.71
N PHE A 63 29.92 6.83 7.42
CA PHE A 63 28.83 6.18 6.71
C PHE A 63 29.36 5.23 5.63
N ASP A 64 28.47 4.44 5.06
CA ASP A 64 28.75 3.42 4.05
C ASP A 64 29.59 2.23 4.52
N GLN A 65 29.76 2.05 5.84
CA GLN A 65 30.51 0.95 6.47
C GLN A 65 29.62 0.13 7.43
N ASP A 66 29.74 -1.19 7.43
CA ASP A 66 29.09 -2.09 8.40
C ASP A 66 30.12 -2.75 9.31
N THR A 67 30.13 -2.34 10.57
CA THR A 67 31.07 -2.84 11.59
C THR A 67 30.43 -3.84 12.58
N ARG A 68 29.26 -4.43 12.27
CA ARG A 68 28.50 -5.30 13.22
C ARG A 68 29.06 -6.71 13.41
N THR A 69 29.55 -7.36 12.35
CA THR A 69 29.93 -8.79 12.37
C THR A 69 31.39 -9.02 11.98
N THR A 70 31.90 -8.17 11.09
CA THR A 70 33.28 -8.03 10.59
C THR A 70 33.33 -6.66 9.90
N ASN A 71 34.48 -5.98 9.84
CA ASN A 71 34.61 -4.72 9.09
C ASN A 71 34.28 -4.96 7.60
N THR A 72 33.09 -4.57 7.14
CA THR A 72 32.56 -4.87 5.80
C THR A 72 31.97 -3.62 5.14
N PRO A 73 31.87 -3.59 3.80
CA PRO A 73 31.19 -2.52 3.09
C PRO A 73 29.74 -2.37 3.55
N GLY A 74 29.25 -1.14 3.58
CA GLY A 74 27.92 -0.78 4.07
C GLY A 74 27.04 -0.04 3.07
N PHE A 75 27.55 0.38 1.90
CA PHE A 75 26.73 0.89 0.78
C PHE A 75 26.37 -0.25 -0.17
N GLU A 76 25.16 -0.79 -0.02
CA GLU A 76 24.65 -1.90 -0.80
C GLU A 76 23.78 -1.43 -1.97
N TRP A 77 24.10 -1.87 -3.18
CA TRP A 77 23.29 -1.63 -4.37
C TRP A 77 23.36 -2.78 -5.39
N PRO A 78 22.23 -3.30 -5.91
CA PRO A 78 20.87 -3.03 -5.42
C PRO A 78 20.71 -3.54 -3.99
N LYS A 79 19.95 -2.82 -3.16
CA LYS A 79 19.59 -3.22 -1.80
C LYS A 79 19.11 -4.67 -1.75
N GLY A 80 19.61 -5.44 -0.78
CA GLY A 80 19.34 -6.86 -0.58
C GLY A 80 20.05 -7.82 -1.55
N SER A 81 20.98 -7.35 -2.38
CA SER A 81 21.76 -8.17 -3.31
C SER A 81 23.08 -8.70 -2.73
N ASN A 82 23.49 -8.17 -1.57
CA ASN A 82 24.80 -8.36 -0.95
C ASN A 82 25.99 -7.90 -1.84
N LYS A 83 25.73 -7.00 -2.80
CA LYS A 83 26.74 -6.33 -3.62
C LYS A 83 26.88 -4.89 -3.14
N HIS A 84 28.11 -4.41 -3.06
CA HIS A 84 28.43 -3.12 -2.44
C HIS A 84 29.25 -2.27 -3.40
N ALA A 85 29.07 -0.95 -3.31
CA ALA A 85 29.74 0.01 -4.18
C ALA A 85 30.68 0.98 -3.45
N ILE A 86 30.55 1.08 -2.12
CA ILE A 86 31.37 1.92 -1.25
C ILE A 86 31.60 1.16 0.06
N PHE A 87 32.86 1.13 0.52
CA PHE A 87 33.27 0.49 1.76
C PHE A 87 33.10 1.40 2.98
N THR A 88 33.48 2.68 2.84
CA THR A 88 33.30 3.70 3.88
C THR A 88 33.42 5.10 3.29
N ALA A 89 32.77 6.07 3.95
CA ALA A 89 32.90 7.48 3.67
C ALA A 89 32.68 8.33 4.94
N GLY A 90 33.25 9.53 4.95
CA GLY A 90 32.97 10.49 6.02
C GLY A 90 33.71 11.82 5.86
N LEU A 91 33.17 12.84 6.53
CA LEU A 91 33.70 14.21 6.44
C LEU A 91 34.86 14.41 7.41
N CYS A 92 36.02 14.74 6.85
CA CYS A 92 37.26 15.07 7.54
C CYS A 92 37.51 16.57 7.50
N LEU A 93 38.02 17.15 8.59
CA LEU A 93 38.27 18.59 8.72
C LEU A 93 39.62 18.83 9.41
N ALA A 94 40.44 19.70 8.85
CA ALA A 94 41.72 20.10 9.41
C ALA A 94 41.96 21.60 9.28
N VAL A 95 42.46 22.19 10.35
CA VAL A 95 42.58 23.65 10.54
C VAL A 95 43.82 23.99 11.37
N TYR A 96 44.16 25.27 11.43
CA TYR A 96 45.09 25.81 12.41
C TYR A 96 44.34 26.65 13.44
N ILE A 97 44.67 26.47 14.72
CA ILE A 97 44.14 27.23 15.85
C ILE A 97 45.35 27.80 16.58
N ASN A 98 45.49 29.13 16.59
CA ASN A 98 46.64 29.81 17.21
C ASN A 98 48.00 29.26 16.73
N GLY A 99 48.10 28.91 15.44
CA GLY A 99 49.31 28.34 14.83
C GLY A 99 49.58 26.86 15.11
N GLN A 100 48.70 26.17 15.85
CA GLN A 100 48.75 24.72 16.07
C GLN A 100 47.72 24.00 15.20
N MET A 101 48.07 22.85 14.64
CA MET A 101 47.15 22.08 13.80
C MET A 101 46.12 21.36 14.67
N GLY A 102 44.85 21.59 14.38
CA GLY A 102 43.73 20.77 14.83
C GLY A 102 43.17 19.99 13.64
N GLN A 103 42.75 18.75 13.84
CA GLN A 103 42.00 18.01 12.83
C GLN A 103 40.92 17.16 13.48
N VAL A 104 39.91 16.69 12.76
CA VAL A 104 38.98 15.63 13.15
C VAL A 104 38.68 14.80 11.91
N MET A 105 38.80 13.48 12.03
CA MET A 105 38.71 12.55 10.90
C MET A 105 37.52 11.59 11.02
N ALA A 106 36.98 11.21 9.86
CA ALA A 106 35.91 10.25 9.71
C ALA A 106 36.10 9.47 8.41
N SER A 107 36.97 8.47 8.43
CA SER A 107 37.23 7.55 7.33
C SER A 107 36.89 6.12 7.72
N TYR A 108 37.47 5.55 8.79
CA TYR A 108 37.17 4.16 9.20
C TYR A 108 36.69 4.04 10.65
N GLU A 109 37.43 4.57 11.61
CA GLU A 109 36.99 4.49 13.01
C GLU A 109 36.08 5.65 13.38
N GLY A 110 36.29 6.83 12.80
CA GLY A 110 35.60 8.07 13.14
C GLY A 110 36.00 8.66 14.49
N GLU A 111 36.24 9.97 14.53
CA GLU A 111 36.66 10.70 15.73
C GLU A 111 35.53 11.56 16.33
N TRP A 112 34.35 11.60 15.71
CA TRP A 112 33.20 12.34 16.22
C TRP A 112 32.50 11.62 17.37
N ARG A 113 31.85 12.38 18.27
CA ARG A 113 31.06 11.86 19.39
C ARG A 113 29.67 12.50 19.46
N PRO A 114 28.60 11.80 19.85
CA PRO A 114 27.30 12.42 20.09
C PRO A 114 27.34 13.46 21.21
N GLY A 115 26.68 14.59 21.00
CA GLY A 115 26.60 15.67 21.98
C GLY A 115 26.41 17.03 21.35
N THR A 116 26.57 18.06 22.17
CA THR A 116 26.60 19.49 21.79
C THR A 116 27.66 20.21 22.61
N ILE A 117 27.99 21.44 22.24
CA ILE A 117 28.88 22.32 23.02
C ILE A 117 28.07 23.52 23.51
N ILE A 118 27.98 23.64 24.84
CA ILE A 118 27.29 24.74 25.53
C ILE A 118 28.31 25.46 26.40
N ASN A 119 28.41 26.79 26.26
CA ASN A 119 29.38 27.61 26.99
C ASN A 119 30.82 27.03 26.92
N HIS A 120 31.23 26.60 25.72
CA HIS A 120 32.53 25.99 25.44
C HIS A 120 32.83 24.69 26.21
N THR A 121 31.80 24.06 26.78
CA THR A 121 31.89 22.77 27.46
C THR A 121 31.07 21.75 26.69
N TRP A 122 31.67 20.60 26.40
CA TRP A 122 30.95 19.48 25.82
C TRP A 122 29.88 18.96 26.80
N THR A 123 28.68 18.75 26.27
CA THR A 123 27.55 18.17 26.99
C THR A 123 26.96 17.05 26.16
N ASP A 124 26.76 15.88 26.76
CA ASP A 124 26.00 14.77 26.20
C ASP A 124 24.94 14.28 27.20
N ASN A 125 24.00 13.49 26.70
CA ASN A 125 23.00 12.76 27.47
C ASN A 125 22.40 11.66 26.57
N PRO A 126 21.56 10.75 27.09
CA PRO A 126 20.99 9.66 26.29
C PRO A 126 20.12 10.09 25.08
N ASP A 127 19.67 11.34 25.03
CA ASP A 127 18.94 11.89 23.89
C ASP A 127 19.88 12.23 22.72
N PHE A 128 21.18 12.46 22.93
CA PHE A 128 22.17 12.57 21.85
C PHE A 128 22.48 11.19 21.28
N LYS A 129 21.58 10.74 20.42
CA LYS A 129 21.60 9.45 19.72
C LYS A 129 21.25 9.65 18.26
N MET A 130 21.37 8.61 17.45
CA MET A 130 20.82 8.62 16.09
C MET A 130 19.30 8.50 16.15
N TYR A 131 18.62 9.33 15.35
CA TYR A 131 17.17 9.30 15.16
C TYR A 131 16.84 8.89 13.73
N THR A 132 15.80 8.09 13.54
CA THR A 132 15.26 7.78 12.21
C THR A 132 13.75 7.92 12.14
N VAL A 133 13.26 8.61 11.12
CA VAL A 133 11.83 8.76 10.81
C VAL A 133 11.57 8.41 9.35
N ARG A 134 10.35 7.95 9.06
CA ARG A 134 9.88 7.53 7.74
C ARG A 134 8.58 8.23 7.38
N LEU A 135 8.32 8.32 6.08
CA LEU A 135 7.07 8.85 5.57
C LEU A 135 5.89 8.02 6.11
N GLY A 136 4.98 8.67 6.84
CA GLY A 136 3.80 8.04 7.44
C GLY A 136 3.95 7.64 8.92
N ASP A 137 5.12 7.85 9.53
CA ASP A 137 5.30 7.67 10.98
C ASP A 137 4.47 8.69 11.79
N ASN A 138 4.15 8.34 13.03
CA ASN A 138 3.56 9.23 14.02
C ASN A 138 4.05 8.87 15.44
N SER A 139 3.68 9.68 16.44
CA SER A 139 4.14 9.49 17.83
C SER A 139 3.75 8.15 18.46
N SER A 140 2.71 7.47 17.95
CA SER A 140 2.27 6.16 18.46
C SER A 140 2.99 4.98 17.83
N THR A 141 3.53 5.12 16.61
CA THR A 141 4.16 4.04 15.85
C THR A 141 5.67 4.07 15.86
N ASN A 142 6.28 5.25 16.00
CA ASN A 142 7.73 5.42 16.01
C ASN A 142 8.22 6.24 17.22
N PRO A 143 9.04 5.68 18.13
CA PRO A 143 9.57 6.41 19.29
C PRO A 143 10.55 7.54 18.92
N ASP A 144 11.26 7.45 17.78
CA ASP A 144 12.14 8.52 17.33
C ASP A 144 11.33 9.71 16.81
N TYR A 145 10.20 9.46 16.16
CA TYR A 145 9.22 10.49 15.81
C TYR A 145 8.71 11.18 17.09
N ALA A 146 8.31 10.39 18.10
CA ALA A 146 7.81 10.92 19.37
C ALA A 146 8.84 11.73 20.18
N ASN A 147 10.14 11.54 19.94
CA ASN A 147 11.21 12.24 20.66
C ASN A 147 11.98 13.23 19.78
N TRP A 148 11.51 13.47 18.54
CA TRP A 148 12.20 14.33 17.58
C TRP A 148 12.38 15.77 18.09
N TYR A 149 11.38 16.29 18.82
CA TYR A 149 11.38 17.63 19.41
C TYR A 149 12.63 17.93 20.26
N LYS A 150 13.23 16.89 20.86
CA LYS A 150 14.43 17.03 21.71
C LYS A 150 15.66 17.46 20.91
N MET A 151 15.70 17.12 19.63
CA MET A 151 16.82 17.43 18.74
C MET A 151 16.57 18.64 17.84
N VAL A 152 15.35 19.17 17.80
CA VAL A 152 15.03 20.39 17.04
C VAL A 152 15.92 21.58 17.45
N PRO A 153 16.19 21.86 18.75
CA PRO A 153 17.12 22.92 19.16
C PRO A 153 18.57 22.71 18.67
N TYR A 154 18.92 21.48 18.29
CA TYR A 154 20.25 21.08 17.83
C TYR A 154 20.30 20.80 16.33
N GLY A 155 19.30 21.26 15.57
CA GLY A 155 19.31 21.24 14.11
C GLY A 155 18.54 20.10 13.44
N ALA A 156 17.78 19.30 14.20
CA ALA A 156 16.94 18.26 13.58
C ALA A 156 15.91 18.90 12.63
N PRO A 157 15.86 18.50 11.34
CA PRO A 157 14.95 19.10 10.38
C PRO A 157 13.50 18.69 10.64
N TRP A 158 12.56 19.55 10.28
CA TRP A 158 11.13 19.30 10.34
C TRP A 158 10.41 20.16 9.29
N VAL A 159 9.17 19.80 8.97
CA VAL A 159 8.28 20.56 8.08
C VAL A 159 7.25 21.25 8.96
N ASP A 160 7.26 22.58 8.89
CA ASP A 160 6.26 23.45 9.50
C ASP A 160 4.95 23.40 8.71
N VAL A 161 3.94 22.73 9.29
CA VAL A 161 2.66 22.47 8.65
C VAL A 161 1.65 23.58 8.93
N ASP A 162 1.68 24.17 10.12
CA ASP A 162 0.74 25.21 10.53
C ASP A 162 1.27 26.65 10.34
N GLY A 163 2.57 26.79 10.08
CA GLY A 163 3.24 28.04 9.71
C GLY A 163 3.57 28.93 10.90
N ASP A 164 3.65 28.39 12.11
CA ASP A 164 3.91 29.15 13.33
C ASP A 164 5.41 29.31 13.68
N GLY A 165 6.30 28.61 12.95
CA GLY A 165 7.74 28.63 13.13
C GLY A 165 8.24 27.89 14.38
N GLN A 166 7.40 27.14 15.07
CA GLN A 166 7.72 26.31 16.23
C GLN A 166 7.37 24.85 15.97
N TYR A 167 8.23 23.93 16.42
CA TYR A 167 7.91 22.52 16.26
C TYR A 167 6.80 22.08 17.23
N THR A 168 5.65 21.70 16.68
CA THR A 168 4.51 21.12 17.40
C THR A 168 4.35 19.64 17.05
N GLN A 169 4.47 18.77 18.06
CA GLN A 169 4.36 17.32 17.90
C GLN A 169 3.00 16.89 17.33
N ASP A 170 3.03 15.98 16.36
CA ASP A 170 1.86 15.44 15.62
C ASP A 170 1.06 16.47 14.80
N VAL A 171 1.49 17.73 14.78
CA VAL A 171 1.04 18.75 13.81
C VAL A 171 2.09 18.87 12.71
N ASP A 172 3.34 19.08 13.11
CA ASP A 172 4.49 19.15 12.22
C ASP A 172 5.10 17.80 11.92
N ILE A 173 5.84 17.73 10.81
CA ILE A 173 6.40 16.47 10.31
C ILE A 173 7.91 16.47 10.52
N PRO A 174 8.44 15.66 11.46
CA PRO A 174 9.86 15.33 11.57
C PRO A 174 10.53 14.92 10.26
N GLY A 175 11.78 15.34 10.09
CA GLY A 175 12.62 14.95 8.95
C GLY A 175 12.51 15.89 7.75
N ARG A 176 13.08 15.45 6.62
CA ARG A 176 13.04 16.20 5.35
C ARG A 176 11.70 16.00 4.66
N LYS A 177 11.15 17.10 4.11
CA LYS A 177 9.86 17.11 3.41
C LYS A 177 9.80 16.04 2.33
N ASN A 178 8.75 15.22 2.34
CA ASN A 178 8.50 14.13 1.38
C ASN A 178 9.57 13.02 1.30
N ALA A 179 10.58 13.01 2.18
CA ALA A 179 11.59 11.97 2.20
C ALA A 179 10.97 10.63 2.64
N GLY A 180 11.37 9.53 2.00
CA GLY A 180 10.93 8.18 2.40
C GLY A 180 11.49 7.78 3.77
N GLN A 181 12.71 8.22 4.07
CA GLN A 181 13.37 8.08 5.36
C GLN A 181 14.33 9.26 5.59
N THR A 182 14.39 9.76 6.82
CA THR A 182 15.39 10.74 7.29
C THR A 182 16.07 10.21 8.54
N ILE A 183 17.40 10.36 8.59
CA ILE A 183 18.26 10.09 9.75
C ILE A 183 18.84 11.42 10.22
N PHE A 184 18.92 11.61 11.54
CA PHE A 184 19.54 12.78 12.16
C PHE A 184 20.42 12.37 13.34
N VAL A 185 21.56 13.05 13.50
CA VAL A 185 22.42 12.99 14.69
C VAL A 185 23.18 14.31 14.89
N CYS A 186 23.31 14.74 16.15
CA CYS A 186 24.18 15.85 16.54
C CYS A 186 25.45 15.31 17.17
N LEU A 187 26.59 15.69 16.60
CA LEU A 187 27.94 15.22 16.92
C LEU A 187 28.83 16.40 17.31
N VAL A 188 29.92 16.12 18.00
CA VAL A 188 30.94 17.10 18.39
C VAL A 188 32.33 16.54 18.26
N ASP A 189 33.27 17.47 18.09
CA ASP A 189 34.69 17.23 18.28
C ASP A 189 35.15 17.83 19.62
N ALA A 190 35.03 17.04 20.70
CA ALA A 190 35.39 17.48 22.04
C ALA A 190 35.95 16.38 22.95
N ASP A 191 36.14 15.16 22.43
CA ASP A 191 36.65 14.03 23.19
C ASP A 191 38.03 13.61 22.65
N ALA A 192 39.08 14.01 23.36
CA ALA A 192 40.46 13.68 23.01
C ALA A 192 40.74 12.17 23.00
N SER A 193 39.93 11.35 23.70
CA SER A 193 40.15 9.89 23.75
C SER A 193 39.78 9.17 22.46
N LEU A 194 38.97 9.79 21.60
CA LEU A 194 38.63 9.26 20.28
C LEU A 194 39.69 9.59 19.23
N ARG A 195 40.68 10.43 19.56
CA ARG A 195 41.72 10.87 18.63
C ARG A 195 42.83 9.83 18.57
N THR A 196 42.70 8.86 17.68
CA THR A 196 43.64 7.75 17.54
C THR A 196 44.39 7.86 16.21
N ALA A 197 45.67 7.46 16.20
CA ALA A 197 46.39 7.26 14.94
C ALA A 197 45.87 6.03 14.16
N GLY A 198 45.01 5.21 14.77
CA GLY A 198 44.39 4.02 14.16
C GLY A 198 43.15 4.33 13.32
N GLU A 199 42.77 5.60 13.20
CA GLU A 199 41.57 6.03 12.46
C GLU A 199 41.61 5.67 10.97
N GLY A 200 42.82 5.52 10.40
CA GLY A 200 43.07 4.99 9.06
C GLY A 200 43.64 6.05 8.11
N PHE A 201 42.86 7.08 7.80
CA PHE A 201 43.33 8.19 6.96
C PHE A 201 44.27 9.12 7.75
N GLY A 202 43.72 9.82 8.75
CA GLY A 202 44.46 10.74 9.61
C GLY A 202 44.24 10.41 11.08
N GLY A 203 44.12 11.42 11.94
CA GLY A 203 43.79 11.25 13.35
C GLY A 203 44.97 11.40 14.31
N GLY A 204 44.74 11.22 15.61
CA GLY A 204 45.80 11.25 16.63
C GLY A 204 46.25 12.64 17.12
N VAL A 205 45.63 13.73 16.65
CA VAL A 205 45.83 15.08 17.22
C VAL A 205 44.92 15.23 18.44
N THR A 206 45.47 15.29 19.64
CA THR A 206 44.69 15.40 20.89
C THR A 206 44.57 16.83 21.41
N THR A 207 45.36 17.77 20.90
CA THR A 207 45.32 19.19 21.29
C THR A 207 45.88 20.09 20.16
N PRO A 208 45.22 21.20 19.82
CA PRO A 208 43.87 21.60 20.25
C PRO A 208 42.80 20.73 19.59
N LEU A 209 41.70 20.47 20.31
CA LEU A 209 40.45 19.98 19.70
C LEU A 209 39.79 21.16 18.99
N LEU A 210 39.05 20.90 17.92
CA LEU A 210 38.40 21.96 17.15
C LEU A 210 37.25 22.58 17.93
N MET A 211 36.61 21.82 18.82
CA MET A 211 35.36 22.21 19.48
C MET A 211 34.27 22.48 18.43
N ALA A 212 34.23 21.63 17.40
CA ALA A 212 33.24 21.68 16.34
C ALA A 212 31.94 20.98 16.78
N GLU A 213 30.78 21.54 16.44
CA GLU A 213 29.50 20.82 16.45
C GLU A 213 29.12 20.49 15.01
N LEU A 214 28.75 19.24 14.76
CA LEU A 214 28.32 18.71 13.48
C LEU A 214 26.88 18.18 13.59
N GLN A 215 25.95 18.82 12.89
CA GLN A 215 24.58 18.35 12.76
C GLN A 215 24.48 17.60 11.43
N LEU A 216 24.40 16.27 11.50
CA LEU A 216 24.40 15.39 10.34
C LEU A 216 22.97 14.92 10.06
N THR A 217 22.48 15.24 8.87
CA THR A 217 21.18 14.76 8.36
C THR A 217 21.39 13.96 7.09
N SER A 218 20.83 12.76 7.02
CA SER A 218 20.86 11.93 5.80
C SER A 218 19.44 11.53 5.42
N TRP A 219 19.10 11.54 4.13
CA TRP A 219 17.75 11.17 3.69
C TRP A 219 17.73 10.64 2.26
N ALA A 220 16.64 9.96 1.91
CA ALA A 220 16.43 9.39 0.60
C ALA A 220 14.95 9.46 0.19
N TYR A 221 14.71 9.61 -1.11
CA TYR A 221 13.37 9.67 -1.69
C TYR A 221 12.98 8.33 -2.32
N THR A 222 11.70 8.02 -2.32
CA THR A 222 11.12 6.84 -3.01
C THR A 222 10.40 7.22 -4.30
N THR A 223 10.60 8.46 -4.77
CA THR A 223 9.95 8.98 -5.97
C THR A 223 10.67 8.44 -7.21
N PRO A 224 9.91 8.01 -8.25
CA PRO A 224 10.43 7.66 -9.58
C PRO A 224 11.57 8.56 -10.05
N GLY A 225 12.75 7.97 -10.27
CA GLY A 225 13.98 8.62 -10.75
C GLY A 225 15.00 8.95 -9.66
N LEU A 226 14.65 8.77 -8.38
CA LEU A 226 15.48 9.06 -7.21
C LEU A 226 15.89 7.80 -6.45
N GLU A 227 15.69 6.63 -7.05
CA GLU A 227 15.86 5.35 -6.37
C GLU A 227 17.30 5.02 -6.06
N ASP A 228 18.21 5.50 -6.91
CA ASP A 228 19.64 5.18 -6.91
C ASP A 228 20.49 6.37 -6.42
N MET A 229 19.93 7.25 -5.57
CA MET A 229 20.63 8.37 -4.92
C MET A 229 20.25 8.56 -3.45
N GLN A 230 21.17 9.02 -2.62
CA GLN A 230 20.92 9.43 -1.22
C GLN A 230 21.60 10.78 -0.96
N PHE A 231 21.07 11.55 -0.02
CA PHE A 231 21.57 12.88 0.29
C PHE A 231 22.11 12.93 1.72
N VAL A 232 23.17 13.71 1.91
CA VAL A 232 23.79 13.95 3.21
C VAL A 232 24.01 15.44 3.39
N ASN A 233 23.64 15.98 4.55
CA ASN A 233 23.78 17.38 4.90
C ASN A 233 24.59 17.49 6.19
N PHE A 234 25.69 18.23 6.13
CA PHE A 234 26.56 18.56 7.25
C PHE A 234 26.40 20.03 7.58
N VAL A 235 25.85 20.34 8.76
CA VAL A 235 25.91 21.69 9.32
C VAL A 235 27.00 21.69 10.38
N ILE A 236 28.05 22.47 10.14
CA ILE A 236 29.22 22.52 11.01
C ILE A 236 29.27 23.90 11.65
N ILE A 237 29.51 23.92 12.96
CA ILE A 237 29.57 25.16 13.75
C ILE A 237 30.89 25.16 14.53
N ASN A 238 31.66 26.24 14.39
CA ASN A 238 32.79 26.48 15.30
C ASN A 238 32.22 26.92 16.66
N LYS A 239 32.14 26.00 17.64
CA LYS A 239 31.69 26.30 19.02
C LYS A 239 32.88 26.55 19.96
N GLY A 240 34.10 26.59 19.43
CA GLY A 240 35.32 26.94 20.14
C GLY A 240 35.38 28.42 20.53
N LEU A 241 36.48 28.79 21.17
CA LEU A 241 36.79 30.18 21.53
C LEU A 241 37.65 30.90 20.47
N ASP A 242 38.32 30.13 19.63
CA ASP A 242 39.33 30.60 18.70
C ASP A 242 38.86 30.48 17.25
N THR A 243 39.36 31.39 16.40
CA THR A 243 39.19 31.32 14.95
C THR A 243 39.97 30.12 14.40
N TRP A 244 39.35 29.38 13.48
CA TRP A 244 40.05 28.38 12.69
C TRP A 244 40.63 29.05 11.44
N ASP A 245 41.94 28.89 11.22
CA ASP A 245 42.65 29.41 10.06
C ASP A 245 43.10 28.29 9.13
N SER A 246 43.35 28.63 7.85
CA SER A 246 43.75 27.68 6.82
C SER A 246 42.86 26.44 6.80
N VAL A 247 41.56 26.67 6.72
CA VAL A 247 40.56 25.62 6.83
C VAL A 247 40.53 24.77 5.56
N HIS A 248 40.73 23.46 5.74
CA HIS A 248 40.59 22.45 4.69
C HIS A 248 39.74 21.28 5.18
N MET A 249 38.78 20.87 4.37
CA MET A 249 37.95 19.70 4.65
C MET A 249 37.77 18.88 3.38
N GLY A 250 37.37 17.63 3.56
CA GLY A 250 37.06 16.75 2.46
C GLY A 250 36.33 15.51 2.92
N VAL A 251 35.52 14.96 2.02
CA VAL A 251 34.93 13.64 2.24
C VAL A 251 35.92 12.62 1.76
N VAL A 252 36.44 11.80 2.68
CA VAL A 252 37.26 10.65 2.33
C VAL A 252 36.32 9.53 1.95
N VAL A 253 36.58 8.89 0.81
CA VAL A 253 35.78 7.78 0.28
C VAL A 253 36.70 6.63 -0.05
N ASP A 254 36.38 5.45 0.50
CA ASP A 254 36.96 4.16 0.14
C ASP A 254 35.92 3.42 -0.73
N PRO A 255 35.92 3.64 -2.05
CA PRO A 255 35.14 2.80 -2.94
C PRO A 255 35.69 1.37 -2.95
N ASP A 256 34.79 0.41 -2.80
CA ASP A 256 35.03 -1.01 -3.07
C ASP A 256 33.92 -1.43 -4.05
N LEU A 257 34.08 -1.10 -5.34
CA LEU A 257 33.00 -1.23 -6.32
C LEU A 257 32.82 -2.68 -6.76
N GLY A 258 32.19 -3.48 -5.90
CA GLY A 258 32.19 -4.92 -6.06
C GLY A 258 33.49 -5.46 -5.50
N GLN A 259 34.42 -5.85 -6.37
CA GLN A 259 35.78 -6.18 -5.97
C GLN A 259 36.62 -4.89 -5.88
N ALA A 260 37.51 -4.82 -4.89
CA ALA A 260 38.29 -3.60 -4.65
C ALA A 260 39.56 -3.53 -5.53
N ASP A 261 40.05 -4.66 -6.05
CA ASP A 261 41.35 -4.75 -6.73
C ASP A 261 41.31 -4.40 -8.23
N ASP A 262 40.15 -4.01 -8.74
CA ASP A 262 39.91 -3.66 -10.13
C ASP A 262 39.33 -2.24 -10.32
N ASP A 263 39.43 -1.37 -9.32
CA ASP A 263 38.87 -0.02 -9.36
C ASP A 263 39.72 1.04 -10.09
N TYR A 264 39.02 1.99 -10.71
CA TYR A 264 39.51 3.29 -11.18
C TYR A 264 38.59 4.42 -10.70
N ILE A 265 39.13 5.64 -10.67
CA ILE A 265 38.46 6.84 -10.18
C ILE A 265 38.59 8.00 -11.18
N GLY A 266 37.73 9.00 -10.99
CA GLY A 266 37.78 10.25 -11.73
C GLY A 266 37.01 11.37 -11.05
N CYS A 267 37.15 12.57 -11.60
CA CYS A 267 36.34 13.72 -11.18
C CYS A 267 35.72 14.45 -12.37
N ASP A 268 34.64 15.19 -12.09
CA ASP A 268 34.05 16.16 -12.99
C ASP A 268 34.03 17.51 -12.29
N THR A 269 34.98 18.37 -12.67
CA THR A 269 35.14 19.70 -12.06
C THR A 269 34.01 20.67 -12.44
N THR A 270 33.24 20.37 -13.48
CA THR A 270 32.09 21.22 -13.88
C THR A 270 30.86 20.94 -13.03
N GLN A 271 30.76 19.74 -12.49
CA GLN A 271 29.67 19.30 -11.62
C GLN A 271 30.06 19.30 -10.15
N ASN A 272 31.30 19.62 -9.78
CA ASN A 272 31.81 19.39 -8.42
C ASN A 272 31.56 17.95 -7.98
N MET A 273 32.00 16.98 -8.79
CA MET A 273 31.75 15.56 -8.54
C MET A 273 33.01 14.69 -8.59
N GLY A 274 33.05 13.62 -7.79
CA GLY A 274 34.02 12.52 -7.81
C GLY A 274 33.32 11.19 -8.04
N PHE A 275 33.97 10.23 -8.71
CA PHE A 275 33.36 8.94 -9.04
C PHE A 275 34.37 7.79 -9.11
N CYS A 276 33.87 6.57 -8.88
CA CYS A 276 34.58 5.30 -9.03
C CYS A 276 33.89 4.43 -10.10
N TYR A 277 34.68 3.72 -10.90
CA TYR A 277 34.22 2.81 -11.94
C TYR A 277 35.22 1.66 -12.12
N ASN A 278 34.75 0.50 -12.56
CA ASN A 278 35.62 -0.66 -12.77
C ASN A 278 36.63 -0.39 -13.90
N GLY A 279 37.86 -0.85 -13.74
CA GLY A 279 38.94 -0.66 -14.70
C GLY A 279 38.77 -1.47 -15.99
N ASP A 280 38.03 -2.58 -15.93
CA ASP A 280 37.60 -3.36 -17.07
C ASP A 280 36.07 -3.55 -17.08
N ASN A 281 35.56 -4.30 -18.07
CA ASN A 281 34.11 -4.47 -18.22
C ASN A 281 33.53 -5.69 -17.48
N ASP A 282 34.25 -6.29 -16.52
CA ASP A 282 33.81 -7.50 -15.81
C ASP A 282 34.28 -7.52 -14.35
N ASP A 283 33.40 -7.12 -13.43
CA ASP A 283 33.68 -7.20 -11.98
C ASP A 283 33.30 -8.58 -11.43
N GLN A 284 34.09 -9.11 -10.51
CA GLN A 284 33.88 -10.45 -9.94
C GLN A 284 32.58 -10.57 -9.15
N LYS A 285 32.00 -9.47 -8.64
CA LYS A 285 30.74 -9.47 -7.89
C LYS A 285 29.54 -9.02 -8.74
N TYR A 286 29.69 -7.95 -9.54
CA TYR A 286 28.66 -7.34 -10.37
C TYR A 286 28.55 -7.98 -11.76
N GLY A 287 29.58 -8.66 -12.23
CA GLY A 287 29.70 -9.27 -13.55
C GLY A 287 29.88 -8.23 -14.66
N ILE A 288 29.57 -8.66 -15.89
CA ILE A 288 29.70 -7.84 -17.10
C ILE A 288 29.00 -6.47 -16.99
N ALA A 289 29.63 -5.42 -17.52
CA ALA A 289 29.14 -4.04 -17.43
C ALA A 289 28.85 -3.61 -15.97
N PRO A 290 29.85 -3.62 -15.08
CA PRO A 290 29.68 -3.24 -13.69
C PRO A 290 29.16 -1.79 -13.54
N PRO A 291 28.50 -1.46 -12.40
CA PRO A 291 28.06 -0.10 -12.13
C PRO A 291 29.23 0.88 -11.94
N ALA A 292 28.91 2.14 -11.68
CA ALA A 292 29.83 3.16 -11.16
C ALA A 292 29.15 3.84 -9.97
N SER A 293 29.93 4.34 -9.01
CA SER A 293 29.46 5.13 -7.86
C SER A 293 30.03 6.54 -7.92
N GLY A 294 29.34 7.52 -7.32
CA GLY A 294 29.82 8.90 -7.28
C GLY A 294 29.23 9.74 -6.16
N MET A 295 29.90 10.86 -5.88
CA MET A 295 29.48 11.88 -4.92
C MET A 295 29.68 13.30 -5.48
N ASP A 296 28.78 14.22 -5.14
CA ASP A 296 28.74 15.61 -5.64
C ASP A 296 28.44 16.65 -4.53
N TYR A 297 29.15 17.78 -4.52
CA TYR A 297 28.82 18.98 -3.74
C TYR A 297 27.72 19.82 -4.40
N PHE A 298 26.47 19.66 -3.97
CA PHE A 298 25.40 20.60 -4.33
C PHE A 298 25.45 21.90 -3.53
N LYS A 299 25.92 21.82 -2.29
CA LYS A 299 26.27 22.98 -1.48
C LYS A 299 27.65 22.76 -0.89
N SER A 300 28.56 23.65 -1.22
CA SER A 300 29.91 23.68 -0.66
C SER A 300 30.03 24.78 0.40
N PRO A 301 31.10 24.76 1.21
CA PRO A 301 31.41 25.85 2.12
C PRO A 301 31.53 27.21 1.40
N ILE A 302 31.19 28.26 2.14
CA ILE A 302 31.30 29.64 1.69
C ILE A 302 32.31 30.41 2.53
N ILE A 303 33.18 31.18 1.88
CA ILE A 303 33.94 32.23 2.55
C ILE A 303 33.06 33.48 2.57
N LYS A 304 32.61 33.86 3.77
CA LYS A 304 31.72 35.01 3.93
C LYS A 304 32.46 36.31 3.59
N HIS A 305 31.85 37.13 2.74
CA HIS A 305 32.32 38.48 2.55
C HIS A 305 32.04 39.29 3.83
N PRO A 306 32.98 40.14 4.31
CA PRO A 306 32.84 40.81 5.61
C PRO A 306 31.57 41.64 5.80
N THR A 307 31.00 42.15 4.70
CA THR A 307 29.87 43.10 4.75
C THR A 307 28.76 42.86 3.73
N ASN A 308 28.92 41.92 2.79
CA ASN A 308 27.96 41.75 1.68
C ASN A 308 27.76 40.28 1.33
N PRO A 309 26.69 39.64 1.83
CA PRO A 309 26.41 38.22 1.57
C PRO A 309 26.31 37.84 0.09
N ALA A 310 25.99 38.78 -0.81
CA ALA A 310 25.94 38.52 -2.25
C ALA A 310 27.34 38.34 -2.88
N LEU A 311 28.40 38.71 -2.16
CA LEU A 311 29.80 38.54 -2.56
C LEU A 311 30.48 37.37 -1.83
N ASN A 312 29.71 36.50 -1.14
CA ASN A 312 30.27 35.29 -0.54
C ASN A 312 30.90 34.41 -1.61
N ASP A 313 32.13 33.96 -1.36
CA ASP A 313 32.86 33.08 -2.27
C ASP A 313 32.45 31.63 -2.00
N THR A 314 31.81 30.98 -2.98
CA THR A 314 31.39 29.58 -2.88
C THR A 314 32.51 28.69 -3.39
N LEU A 315 33.08 27.87 -2.51
CA LEU A 315 34.34 27.19 -2.81
C LEU A 315 34.22 26.06 -3.84
N GLY A 316 33.08 25.35 -3.88
CA GLY A 316 32.91 24.16 -4.72
C GLY A 316 33.89 23.04 -4.37
N LEU A 317 34.20 22.21 -5.35
CA LEU A 317 35.31 21.26 -5.30
C LEU A 317 36.62 22.00 -5.52
N THR A 318 37.44 22.19 -4.48
CA THR A 318 38.71 22.92 -4.60
C THR A 318 39.89 22.01 -4.97
N SER A 319 39.79 20.71 -4.66
CA SER A 319 40.71 19.69 -5.17
C SER A 319 40.09 18.29 -5.14
N PHE A 320 40.60 17.41 -6.00
CA PHE A 320 40.28 15.98 -6.03
C PHE A 320 41.58 15.19 -6.09
N VAL A 321 41.85 14.42 -5.05
CA VAL A 321 43.08 13.63 -4.91
C VAL A 321 42.76 12.20 -4.56
N PHE A 322 43.76 11.34 -4.72
CA PHE A 322 43.63 9.92 -4.41
C PHE A 322 44.81 9.41 -3.63
N PHE A 323 44.59 8.27 -3.00
CA PHE A 323 45.61 7.44 -2.40
C PHE A 323 45.21 5.98 -2.52
N THR A 324 46.16 5.10 -2.23
CA THR A 324 46.04 3.66 -2.50
C THR A 324 46.55 2.88 -1.32
N ASN A 325 45.98 1.69 -1.13
CA ASN A 325 46.38 0.79 -0.06
C ASN A 325 47.88 0.48 -0.12
N THR A 326 48.57 0.56 1.01
CA THR A 326 49.99 0.16 1.12
C THR A 326 50.24 -1.26 0.59
N GLY A 327 49.26 -2.17 0.70
CA GLY A 327 49.31 -3.55 0.18
C GLY A 327 49.33 -3.66 -1.35
N SER A 328 48.92 -2.61 -2.07
CA SER A 328 48.90 -2.54 -3.55
C SER A 328 50.25 -2.10 -4.14
N ASN A 329 51.30 -1.99 -3.31
CA ASN A 329 52.61 -1.43 -3.66
C ASN A 329 52.56 -0.07 -4.38
N PRO A 330 51.76 0.90 -3.89
CA PRO A 330 51.68 2.18 -4.54
C PRO A 330 52.96 3.00 -4.35
N PRO A 331 53.14 4.05 -5.15
CA PRO A 331 54.17 5.04 -4.91
C PRO A 331 54.08 5.58 -3.47
N PRO A 332 55.20 5.74 -2.74
CA PRO A 332 55.15 6.09 -1.31
C PRO A 332 54.35 7.37 -1.00
N CYS A 333 54.37 8.35 -1.90
CA CYS A 333 53.63 9.61 -1.77
C CYS A 333 52.13 9.51 -2.13
N GLU A 334 51.71 8.41 -2.75
CA GLU A 334 50.31 8.09 -3.11
C GLU A 334 49.76 6.94 -2.25
N SER A 335 50.52 6.47 -1.26
CA SER A 335 50.07 5.51 -0.24
C SER A 335 49.22 6.17 0.85
N ASP A 336 48.40 5.37 1.54
CA ASP A 336 47.63 5.81 2.71
C ASP A 336 48.49 6.62 3.70
N PRO A 337 47.94 7.66 4.35
CA PRO A 337 48.68 8.39 5.37
C PRO A 337 48.89 7.58 6.65
N ASN A 338 48.13 6.51 6.88
CA ASN A 338 48.24 5.58 8.02
C ASN A 338 48.23 6.32 9.37
N GLY A 339 47.30 7.26 9.54
CA GLY A 339 47.15 7.99 10.79
C GLY A 339 48.00 9.26 10.93
N GLU A 340 48.86 9.57 9.97
CA GLU A 340 49.80 10.69 10.06
C GLU A 340 49.11 12.05 9.80
N PRO A 341 48.98 12.94 10.82
CA PRO A 341 48.19 14.17 10.70
C PRO A 341 48.61 15.12 9.58
N VAL A 342 49.91 15.39 9.47
CA VAL A 342 50.44 16.34 8.49
C VAL A 342 50.27 15.82 7.06
N ASN A 343 50.36 14.50 6.89
CA ASN A 343 50.20 13.84 5.60
C ASN A 343 48.75 13.91 5.13
N ALA A 344 47.80 13.62 6.02
CA ALA A 344 46.37 13.80 5.77
C ALA A 344 46.04 15.27 5.42
N TYR A 345 46.60 16.22 6.17
CA TYR A 345 46.44 17.65 5.87
C TYR A 345 47.02 18.06 4.50
N ASN A 346 48.11 17.45 4.04
CA ASN A 346 48.62 17.71 2.69
C ASN A 346 47.63 17.26 1.61
N MET A 347 47.01 16.09 1.81
CA MET A 347 46.02 15.54 0.88
C MET A 347 44.70 16.34 0.88
N LEU A 348 44.24 16.82 2.04
CA LEU A 348 43.08 17.74 2.11
C LEU A 348 43.31 19.07 1.36
N ARG A 349 44.58 19.45 1.15
CA ARG A 349 44.97 20.64 0.36
C ARG A 349 45.15 20.37 -1.13
N GLY A 350 44.90 19.14 -1.59
CA GLY A 350 45.07 18.76 -2.98
C GLY A 350 46.49 18.33 -3.38
N LEU A 351 47.34 18.01 -2.42
CA LEU A 351 48.73 17.56 -2.66
C LEU A 351 48.88 16.06 -2.36
N LYS A 352 49.99 15.46 -2.79
CA LYS A 352 50.38 14.12 -2.35
C LYS A 352 50.78 14.14 -0.87
N LYS A 353 50.86 12.95 -0.25
CA LYS A 353 51.19 12.77 1.18
C LYS A 353 52.49 13.49 1.58
N ASP A 354 53.49 13.48 0.70
CA ASP A 354 54.80 14.10 0.90
C ASP A 354 54.89 15.58 0.46
N ARG A 355 53.75 16.22 0.13
CA ARG A 355 53.60 17.59 -0.40
C ARG A 355 53.97 17.78 -1.87
N THR A 356 54.37 16.75 -2.59
CA THR A 356 54.59 16.88 -4.04
C THR A 356 53.25 17.11 -4.77
N PRO A 357 53.24 17.88 -5.87
CA PRO A 357 52.00 18.17 -6.59
C PRO A 357 51.63 17.02 -7.53
N PHE A 358 50.33 16.88 -7.81
CA PHE A 358 49.86 16.14 -8.98
C PHE A 358 50.13 16.95 -10.26
N MET A 359 50.36 16.25 -11.37
CA MET A 359 50.78 16.84 -12.64
C MET A 359 49.87 16.37 -13.78
N ASP A 360 49.32 17.30 -14.55
CA ASP A 360 48.46 17.03 -15.71
C ASP A 360 49.31 16.70 -16.96
N PRO A 361 49.23 15.46 -17.49
CA PRO A 361 50.02 15.04 -18.65
C PRO A 361 49.46 15.54 -19.99
N THR A 362 48.28 16.16 -20.01
CA THR A 362 47.64 16.63 -21.27
C THR A 362 48.10 18.01 -21.71
N GLN A 363 48.89 18.71 -20.88
CA GLN A 363 49.40 20.05 -21.17
C GLN A 363 50.90 20.04 -21.42
N THR A 364 51.38 20.88 -22.34
CA THR A 364 52.81 21.04 -22.65
C THR A 364 53.22 22.52 -22.45
N PRO A 365 54.16 22.84 -21.54
CA PRO A 365 54.78 21.94 -20.55
C PRO A 365 53.76 21.44 -19.50
N PHE A 366 54.04 20.29 -18.88
CA PHE A 366 53.17 19.70 -17.85
C PHE A 366 52.90 20.69 -16.72
N LYS A 367 51.65 20.77 -16.28
CA LYS A 367 51.24 21.72 -15.24
C LYS A 367 50.83 21.01 -13.97
N ARG A 368 51.08 21.67 -12.84
CA ARG A 368 50.52 21.26 -11.55
C ARG A 368 49.00 21.34 -11.63
N THR A 369 48.34 20.36 -11.03
CA THR A 369 46.89 20.30 -10.94
C THR A 369 46.49 19.87 -9.54
N LEU A 370 45.33 20.35 -9.10
CA LEU A 370 44.66 19.93 -7.87
C LEU A 370 43.58 18.89 -8.14
N PHE A 371 43.37 18.52 -9.41
CA PHE A 371 42.32 17.61 -9.85
C PHE A 371 42.95 16.47 -10.62
N VAL A 372 42.90 15.26 -10.06
CA VAL A 372 43.33 14.05 -10.74
C VAL A 372 42.20 13.49 -11.62
N TYR A 373 42.59 13.01 -12.80
CA TYR A 373 41.71 12.30 -13.74
C TYR A 373 40.38 13.02 -14.09
N PRO A 374 40.39 14.29 -14.52
CA PRO A 374 39.18 15.05 -14.92
C PRO A 374 38.62 14.65 -16.30
N GLY A 375 39.25 13.69 -17.00
CA GLY A 375 38.86 13.24 -18.32
C GLY A 375 37.57 12.42 -18.35
N ASP A 376 37.10 12.10 -19.55
CA ASP A 376 35.93 11.28 -19.76
C ASP A 376 36.32 9.83 -20.11
N PRO A 377 36.05 8.85 -19.23
CA PRO A 377 36.42 7.45 -19.47
C PRO A 377 35.74 6.84 -20.70
N GLU A 378 34.47 7.16 -20.97
CA GLU A 378 33.71 6.55 -22.07
C GLU A 378 34.21 6.96 -23.45
N THR A 379 34.45 8.26 -23.65
CA THR A 379 35.03 8.76 -24.90
C THR A 379 36.56 8.68 -24.93
N ASN A 380 37.17 8.30 -23.80
CA ASN A 380 38.61 8.31 -23.57
C ASN A 380 39.28 9.67 -23.89
N THR A 381 38.57 10.78 -23.64
CA THR A 381 39.06 12.15 -23.88
C THR A 381 39.60 12.78 -22.59
N GLY A 382 40.57 13.70 -22.70
CA GLY A 382 41.22 14.31 -21.52
C GLY A 382 42.15 13.36 -20.76
N TRP A 383 42.44 13.68 -19.49
CA TRP A 383 43.26 12.83 -18.61
C TRP A 383 42.38 11.86 -17.82
N THR A 384 42.41 10.58 -18.17
CA THR A 384 41.72 9.50 -17.46
C THR A 384 42.73 8.64 -16.69
N GLU A 385 42.30 7.94 -15.65
CA GLU A 385 43.23 7.14 -14.84
C GLU A 385 43.96 6.06 -15.64
N ALA A 386 43.27 5.43 -16.60
CA ALA A 386 43.86 4.44 -17.51
C ALA A 386 45.03 4.98 -18.35
N LYS A 387 45.18 6.31 -18.50
CA LYS A 387 46.32 6.93 -19.19
C LYS A 387 47.55 7.06 -18.31
N GLY A 388 47.42 6.84 -17.01
CA GLY A 388 48.54 6.86 -16.07
C GLY A 388 48.78 8.19 -15.38
N SER A 389 49.82 8.21 -14.53
CA SER A 389 50.20 9.34 -13.69
C SER A 389 51.73 9.54 -13.64
N PHE A 390 52.16 10.72 -13.20
CA PHE A 390 53.57 11.01 -12.97
C PHE A 390 54.03 10.54 -11.60
N GLN A 391 55.11 9.77 -11.60
CA GLN A 391 55.74 9.22 -10.41
C GLN A 391 56.85 10.14 -9.92
N ASN A 392 56.45 11.17 -9.15
CA ASN A 392 57.32 12.27 -8.70
C ASN A 392 57.48 12.36 -7.17
N CYS A 393 57.32 11.25 -6.44
CA CYS A 393 57.52 11.22 -4.99
C CYS A 393 58.91 11.75 -4.61
N ASN A 394 58.99 12.49 -3.50
CA ASN A 394 60.18 13.22 -3.03
C ASN A 394 60.75 14.23 -4.05
N GLY A 395 59.99 14.58 -5.08
CA GLY A 395 60.36 15.56 -6.11
C GLY A 395 60.28 17.01 -5.63
N ASP A 396 60.68 17.94 -6.51
CA ASP A 396 60.64 19.37 -6.22
C ASP A 396 59.19 19.85 -6.00
N THR A 397 58.97 20.52 -4.86
CA THR A 397 57.70 21.13 -4.48
C THR A 397 57.51 22.53 -5.07
N THR A 398 58.53 23.10 -5.72
CA THR A 398 58.58 24.48 -6.25
C THR A 398 58.71 24.59 -7.77
N SER A 399 59.36 23.65 -8.46
CA SER A 399 59.43 23.57 -9.93
C SER A 399 58.69 22.35 -10.51
N PRO A 400 58.32 22.33 -11.81
CA PRO A 400 57.85 21.12 -12.48
C PRO A 400 58.97 20.06 -12.51
N PRO A 401 58.69 18.77 -12.24
CA PRO A 401 59.70 17.73 -12.36
C PRO A 401 60.25 17.64 -13.79
N ALA A 402 61.52 17.25 -13.94
CA ALA A 402 62.07 16.82 -15.23
C ALA A 402 61.16 15.72 -15.82
N PRO A 403 61.02 15.61 -17.15
CA PRO A 403 60.05 14.71 -17.78
C PRO A 403 60.34 13.24 -17.40
N THR A 404 59.71 12.78 -16.34
CA THR A 404 59.60 11.36 -15.99
C THR A 404 58.57 10.71 -16.92
N PRO A 405 58.79 9.48 -17.40
CA PRO A 405 57.79 8.78 -18.20
C PRO A 405 56.45 8.68 -17.46
N LEU A 406 55.35 8.90 -18.19
CA LEU A 406 54.00 8.65 -17.70
C LEU A 406 53.88 7.14 -17.40
N THR A 407 53.55 6.78 -16.16
CA THR A 407 53.38 5.39 -15.75
C THR A 407 51.91 5.03 -15.78
N VAL A 408 51.53 4.02 -16.57
CA VAL A 408 50.16 3.51 -16.59
C VAL A 408 49.80 3.03 -15.19
N ASN A 409 48.66 3.50 -14.67
CA ASN A 409 48.18 3.07 -13.36
C ASN A 409 47.57 1.67 -13.51
N PRO A 410 47.99 0.66 -12.72
CA PRO A 410 47.28 -0.61 -12.66
C PRO A 410 45.91 -0.41 -12.02
N THR A 411 44.92 -1.24 -12.31
CA THR A 411 43.69 -1.26 -11.51
C THR A 411 44.00 -1.68 -10.06
N GLY A 412 43.16 -1.30 -9.09
CA GLY A 412 43.41 -1.65 -7.69
C GLY A 412 42.62 -0.82 -6.69
N ASP A 413 42.69 -1.20 -5.42
CA ASP A 413 42.03 -0.55 -4.27
C ASP A 413 42.33 0.96 -4.23
N ARG A 414 41.31 1.76 -4.61
CA ARG A 414 41.40 3.23 -4.73
C ARG A 414 40.68 3.90 -3.60
N ARG A 415 41.29 4.95 -3.06
CA ARG A 415 40.64 5.92 -2.16
C ARG A 415 40.74 7.29 -2.74
N PHE A 416 39.68 8.05 -2.65
CA PHE A 416 39.69 9.44 -3.11
C PHE A 416 39.15 10.38 -2.05
N ILE A 417 39.54 11.65 -2.18
CA ILE A 417 39.11 12.70 -1.27
C ILE A 417 38.49 13.83 -2.07
N PHE A 418 37.29 14.19 -1.64
CA PHE A 418 36.47 15.22 -2.23
C PHE A 418 36.62 16.53 -1.45
N ASN A 419 37.65 17.33 -1.79
CA ASN A 419 38.07 18.44 -0.92
C ASN A 419 37.37 19.76 -1.23
N SER A 420 37.10 20.52 -0.18
CA SER A 420 36.73 21.93 -0.25
C SER A 420 37.46 22.70 0.85
N GLY A 421 38.23 23.72 0.49
CA GLY A 421 39.14 24.35 1.44
C GLY A 421 40.10 25.34 0.79
N ARG A 422 40.61 26.26 1.60
CA ARG A 422 41.54 27.31 1.16
C ARG A 422 42.46 27.74 2.30
N SER A 423 43.72 27.98 2.00
CA SER A 423 44.74 28.30 3.01
C SER A 423 44.58 29.67 3.66
N ASP A 424 43.83 30.58 3.04
CA ASP A 424 43.50 31.92 3.54
C ASP A 424 42.03 32.02 3.98
N TRP A 425 41.35 30.88 4.17
CA TRP A 425 40.04 30.85 4.77
C TRP A 425 40.15 30.85 6.30
N SER A 426 39.58 31.89 6.92
CA SER A 426 39.37 31.98 8.37
C SER A 426 37.90 31.75 8.72
N TRP A 427 37.64 31.00 9.78
CA TRP A 427 36.31 30.65 10.26
C TRP A 427 36.19 30.99 11.76
N PRO A 428 35.55 32.12 12.09
CA PRO A 428 35.49 32.63 13.45
C PRO A 428 34.58 31.78 14.37
N PRO A 429 34.72 31.93 15.70
CA PRO A 429 33.78 31.35 16.66
C PRO A 429 32.33 31.72 16.38
N GLY A 430 31.43 30.75 16.53
CA GLY A 430 29.99 30.89 16.29
C GLY A 430 29.55 30.82 14.84
N ASP A 431 30.48 30.90 13.88
CA ASP A 431 30.12 30.83 12.46
C ASP A 431 29.73 29.40 12.05
N THR A 432 28.80 29.32 11.09
CA THR A 432 28.21 28.08 10.59
C THR A 432 28.46 27.89 9.10
N GLN A 433 28.78 26.67 8.69
CA GLN A 433 28.79 26.22 7.29
C GLN A 433 27.73 25.12 7.11
N ASN A 434 27.15 25.06 5.92
CA ASN A 434 26.12 24.10 5.56
C ASN A 434 26.50 23.49 4.20
N ILE A 435 26.76 22.19 4.22
CA ILE A 435 27.31 21.43 3.11
C ILE A 435 26.33 20.33 2.77
N VAL A 436 25.94 20.24 1.51
CA VAL A 436 24.95 19.28 1.01
C VAL A 436 25.58 18.47 -0.10
N LEU A 437 25.54 17.15 0.08
CA LEU A 437 26.04 16.16 -0.85
C LEU A 437 24.90 15.28 -1.35
N ALA A 438 25.13 14.64 -2.49
CA ALA A 438 24.54 13.35 -2.78
C ALA A 438 25.60 12.29 -3.06
N GLN A 439 25.24 11.05 -2.73
CA GLN A 439 25.88 9.84 -3.19
C GLN A 439 24.93 9.08 -4.11
N PHE A 440 25.46 8.55 -5.21
CA PHE A 440 24.68 7.95 -6.28
C PHE A 440 25.42 6.80 -6.95
N VAL A 441 24.65 5.89 -7.56
CA VAL A 441 25.15 4.69 -8.22
C VAL A 441 24.34 4.43 -9.48
N ALA A 442 24.98 4.03 -10.57
CA ALA A 442 24.29 3.75 -11.82
C ALA A 442 25.05 2.70 -12.64
N ARG A 443 24.30 1.92 -13.42
CA ARG A 443 24.84 0.89 -14.32
C ARG A 443 24.52 1.23 -15.77
N GLY A 444 25.55 1.27 -16.60
CA GLY A 444 25.48 1.47 -18.05
C GLY A 444 25.56 0.16 -18.84
N SER A 445 25.80 0.29 -20.15
CA SER A 445 26.09 -0.87 -21.03
C SER A 445 27.53 -1.37 -20.96
N SER A 446 28.41 -0.62 -20.29
CA SER A 446 29.77 -1.01 -19.97
C SER A 446 30.23 -0.31 -18.70
N ASN A 447 31.36 -0.72 -18.11
CA ASN A 447 32.03 -0.02 -17.01
C ASN A 447 32.25 1.48 -17.33
N LEU A 448 32.68 1.79 -18.57
CA LEU A 448 32.92 3.17 -18.99
C LEU A 448 31.60 3.95 -19.16
N ASN A 449 30.57 3.33 -19.75
CA ASN A 449 29.25 3.96 -19.87
C ASN A 449 28.63 4.20 -18.49
N SER A 450 28.88 3.33 -17.49
CA SER A 450 28.43 3.52 -16.11
C SER A 450 28.93 4.83 -15.51
N ALA A 451 30.18 5.23 -15.79
CA ALA A 451 30.71 6.55 -15.38
C ALA A 451 29.89 7.70 -15.98
N THR A 452 29.51 7.61 -17.25
CA THR A 452 28.60 8.57 -17.90
C THR A 452 27.21 8.57 -17.28
N ARG A 453 26.69 7.41 -16.86
CA ARG A 453 25.38 7.31 -16.19
C ARG A 453 25.36 8.03 -14.85
N VAL A 454 26.39 7.83 -14.06
CA VAL A 454 26.53 8.45 -12.75
C VAL A 454 26.66 9.97 -12.87
N LYS A 455 27.38 10.49 -13.88
CA LYS A 455 27.39 11.92 -14.24
C LYS A 455 26.02 12.45 -14.66
N GLY A 456 25.22 11.66 -15.38
CA GLY A 456 23.84 12.04 -15.75
C GLY A 456 22.90 12.11 -14.55
N LEU A 457 23.09 11.20 -13.58
CA LEU A 457 22.33 11.17 -12.33
C LEU A 457 22.64 12.37 -11.44
N SER A 458 23.90 12.81 -11.38
CA SER A 458 24.31 14.05 -10.70
C SER A 458 23.53 15.28 -11.17
N LYS A 459 23.38 15.45 -12.49
CA LYS A 459 22.57 16.56 -13.06
C LYS A 459 21.12 16.53 -12.62
N THR A 460 20.56 15.33 -12.46
CA THR A 460 19.17 15.16 -11.99
C THR A 460 19.06 15.53 -10.51
N ALA A 461 20.02 15.10 -9.70
CA ALA A 461 20.09 15.43 -8.29
C ALA A 461 20.33 16.93 -8.04
N GLN A 462 21.14 17.61 -8.87
CA GLN A 462 21.31 19.07 -8.83
C GLN A 462 20.00 19.82 -9.05
N ILE A 463 19.18 19.43 -10.05
CA ILE A 463 17.87 20.05 -10.30
C ILE A 463 16.96 19.98 -9.07
N ILE A 464 17.06 18.90 -8.29
CA ILE A 464 16.25 18.68 -7.09
C ILE A 464 16.74 19.56 -5.96
N TYR A 465 18.05 19.64 -5.75
CA TYR A 465 18.65 20.55 -4.79
C TYR A 465 18.29 22.01 -5.11
N ASP A 466 18.41 22.45 -6.36
CA ASP A 466 18.07 23.80 -6.81
C ASP A 466 16.60 24.16 -6.59
N ARG A 467 15.74 23.14 -6.47
CA ARG A 467 14.30 23.26 -6.17
C ARG A 467 13.99 23.03 -4.69
N ASP A 468 14.99 23.18 -3.83
CA ASP A 468 14.89 23.01 -2.36
C ASP A 468 14.28 21.67 -1.98
N PHE A 469 14.66 20.61 -2.71
CA PHE A 469 14.16 19.26 -2.53
C PHE A 469 12.64 19.13 -2.59
N ASN A 470 11.95 20.07 -3.24
CA ASN A 470 10.51 20.03 -3.43
C ASN A 470 10.16 18.99 -4.49
N VAL A 471 10.26 17.71 -4.15
CA VAL A 471 9.94 16.58 -5.04
C VAL A 471 8.44 16.33 -5.07
N THR A 472 7.93 15.95 -6.24
CA THR A 472 6.53 15.52 -6.40
C THR A 472 6.29 14.30 -5.49
N PRO A 473 5.42 14.40 -4.47
CA PRO A 473 5.16 13.26 -3.58
C PRO A 473 4.30 12.22 -4.31
N PRO A 474 4.29 10.94 -3.90
CA PRO A 474 3.29 10.01 -4.39
C PRO A 474 1.87 10.38 -3.92
N PRO A 475 0.81 9.81 -4.53
CA PRO A 475 -0.54 9.92 -3.98
C PRO A 475 -0.56 9.54 -2.49
N PRO A 476 -1.39 10.19 -1.64
CA PRO A 476 -1.58 9.74 -0.27
C PRO A 476 -1.88 8.24 -0.23
N ALA A 477 -1.18 7.51 0.62
CA ALA A 477 -1.33 6.07 0.72
C ALA A 477 -2.77 5.66 1.11
N PRO A 478 -3.38 4.67 0.45
CA PRO A 478 -4.70 4.18 0.84
C PRO A 478 -4.64 3.54 2.23
N VAL A 479 -5.48 3.99 3.16
CA VAL A 479 -5.60 3.35 4.48
C VAL A 479 -6.48 2.11 4.35
N VAL A 480 -5.87 0.93 4.41
CA VAL A 480 -6.56 -0.36 4.22
C VAL A 480 -7.06 -0.93 5.55
N SER A 481 -8.33 -1.29 5.58
CA SER A 481 -8.99 -2.06 6.63
C SER A 481 -9.40 -3.44 6.11
N THR A 482 -9.42 -4.43 6.99
CA THR A 482 -9.69 -5.82 6.64
C THR A 482 -10.93 -6.35 7.35
N SER A 483 -11.65 -7.27 6.71
CA SER A 483 -12.71 -8.05 7.35
C SER A 483 -12.69 -9.48 6.82
N PHE A 484 -13.17 -10.42 7.64
CA PHE A 484 -13.08 -11.86 7.36
C PHE A 484 -14.46 -12.50 7.45
N ASP A 485 -14.95 -13.03 6.35
CA ASP A 485 -16.20 -13.77 6.31
C ASP A 485 -15.93 -15.28 6.47
N PRO A 486 -16.70 -16.01 7.31
CA PRO A 486 -16.56 -17.45 7.42
C PRO A 486 -16.94 -18.14 6.09
N GLY A 487 -16.06 -19.03 5.63
CA GLY A 487 -16.31 -19.94 4.51
C GLY A 487 -16.86 -21.29 4.98
N LEU A 488 -16.49 -22.37 4.27
CA LEU A 488 -16.64 -23.75 4.78
C LEU A 488 -15.73 -23.97 6.00
N SER A 489 -15.96 -25.03 6.78
CA SER A 489 -15.29 -25.30 8.07
C SER A 489 -13.77 -25.03 8.05
N GLY A 490 -13.32 -23.99 8.78
CA GLY A 490 -11.91 -23.60 8.92
C GLY A 490 -11.37 -22.63 7.84
N LEU A 491 -12.12 -22.38 6.78
CA LEU A 491 -11.77 -21.47 5.69
C LEU A 491 -12.40 -20.09 5.89
N CYS A 492 -11.79 -19.07 5.28
CA CYS A 492 -12.28 -17.71 5.30
C CYS A 492 -12.23 -17.04 3.93
N LYS A 493 -12.94 -15.92 3.80
CA LYS A 493 -12.74 -14.96 2.71
C LYS A 493 -12.13 -13.70 3.31
N ILE A 494 -11.17 -13.11 2.62
CA ILE A 494 -10.50 -11.88 3.05
C ILE A 494 -11.07 -10.72 2.24
N THR A 495 -11.68 -9.75 2.90
CA THR A 495 -12.11 -8.51 2.25
C THR A 495 -11.14 -7.40 2.64
N LEU A 496 -10.47 -6.84 1.63
CA LEU A 496 -9.69 -5.61 1.75
C LEU A 496 -10.61 -4.44 1.41
N SER A 497 -10.51 -3.35 2.15
CA SER A 497 -11.29 -2.12 1.94
C SER A 497 -10.46 -0.89 2.28
N TRP A 498 -10.60 0.21 1.55
CA TRP A 498 -9.83 1.44 1.78
C TRP A 498 -10.66 2.71 1.61
N GLY A 499 -10.13 3.83 2.11
CA GLY A 499 -10.74 5.17 1.95
C GLY A 499 -10.42 5.81 0.60
N ASP A 500 -10.86 7.06 0.42
CA ASP A 500 -10.71 7.85 -0.82
C ASP A 500 -9.64 8.94 -0.73
N ILE A 501 -8.73 8.86 0.26
CA ILE A 501 -7.73 9.89 0.56
C ILE A 501 -6.78 10.18 -0.63
N SER A 502 -6.54 9.19 -1.49
CA SER A 502 -5.67 9.33 -2.67
C SER A 502 -6.31 10.11 -3.82
N GLU A 503 -7.63 10.25 -3.83
CA GLU A 503 -8.38 10.59 -5.05
C GLU A 503 -8.43 12.08 -5.37
N SER A 504 -8.19 12.91 -4.36
CA SER A 504 -7.98 14.35 -4.52
C SER A 504 -6.57 14.69 -5.01
N TYR A 505 -5.71 13.69 -5.24
CA TYR A 505 -4.33 13.93 -5.62
C TYR A 505 -4.24 14.65 -6.97
N ARG A 506 -3.64 15.84 -6.92
CA ARG A 506 -3.32 16.69 -8.04
C ARG A 506 -2.04 17.45 -7.72
N TYR A 507 -0.93 17.04 -8.32
CA TYR A 507 0.37 17.65 -8.05
C TYR A 507 1.12 18.00 -9.33
N TRP A 508 1.78 19.15 -9.30
CA TRP A 508 2.67 19.58 -10.37
C TRP A 508 3.96 18.74 -10.34
N ASP A 509 4.42 18.31 -11.51
CA ASP A 509 5.72 17.67 -11.69
C ASP A 509 6.82 18.70 -11.47
N SER A 510 7.42 18.67 -10.30
CA SER A 510 8.45 19.63 -9.89
C SER A 510 9.86 19.21 -10.33
N ILE A 511 10.03 18.16 -11.13
CA ILE A 511 11.36 17.64 -11.51
C ILE A 511 11.53 17.66 -13.03
N PHE A 512 10.61 17.07 -13.79
CA PHE A 512 10.79 16.81 -15.23
C PHE A 512 10.00 17.76 -16.16
N TYR A 513 9.54 18.91 -15.65
CA TYR A 513 8.69 19.81 -16.41
C TYR A 513 9.43 20.71 -17.42
N LEU A 514 8.79 20.97 -18.57
CA LEU A 514 9.10 22.06 -19.48
C LEU A 514 8.08 23.21 -19.31
N PRO A 515 8.45 24.49 -19.53
CA PRO A 515 7.55 25.63 -19.36
C PRO A 515 6.28 25.63 -20.24
N VAL A 516 6.23 24.78 -21.27
CA VAL A 516 5.16 24.73 -22.27
C VAL A 516 4.11 23.62 -22.03
N ASP A 517 4.30 22.78 -21.02
CA ASP A 517 3.45 21.62 -20.77
C ASP A 517 2.62 21.77 -19.48
N SER A 518 1.36 21.30 -19.52
CA SER A 518 0.51 21.14 -18.33
C SER A 518 0.97 19.93 -17.51
N ASN A 519 2.10 20.09 -16.82
CA ASN A 519 2.81 19.02 -16.15
C ASN A 519 2.20 18.68 -14.78
N ILE A 520 0.96 18.21 -14.77
CA ILE A 520 0.21 17.85 -13.55
C ILE A 520 -0.12 16.36 -13.56
N TYR A 521 0.20 15.67 -12.46
CA TYR A 521 -0.28 14.32 -12.20
C TYR A 521 -1.67 14.37 -11.55
N TYR A 522 -2.58 13.55 -12.06
CA TYR A 522 -3.91 13.37 -11.51
C TYR A 522 -4.06 11.93 -11.02
N PHE A 523 -4.71 11.73 -9.87
CA PHE A 523 -5.10 10.39 -9.45
C PHE A 523 -5.83 9.65 -10.58
N GLN A 524 -5.42 8.42 -10.87
CA GLN A 524 -6.03 7.59 -11.91
C GLN A 524 -6.63 6.31 -11.36
N GLY A 525 -6.02 5.67 -10.36
CA GLY A 525 -6.51 4.38 -9.89
C GLY A 525 -5.75 3.75 -8.74
N TYR A 526 -6.16 2.52 -8.42
CA TYR A 526 -5.55 1.66 -7.41
C TYR A 526 -5.08 0.33 -8.05
N GLU A 527 -3.96 -0.19 -7.59
CA GLU A 527 -3.50 -1.56 -7.89
C GLU A 527 -3.46 -2.37 -6.59
N VAL A 528 -3.98 -3.60 -6.63
CA VAL A 528 -4.03 -4.52 -5.50
C VAL A 528 -3.09 -5.69 -5.78
N TYR A 529 -2.15 -5.93 -4.89
CA TYR A 529 -1.17 -7.00 -5.01
C TYR A 529 -1.27 -8.02 -3.87
N GLU A 530 -0.97 -9.27 -4.20
CA GLU A 530 -0.59 -10.29 -3.24
C GLU A 530 0.92 -10.52 -3.32
N ILE A 531 1.57 -10.68 -2.16
CA ILE A 531 3.03 -10.74 -2.04
C ILE A 531 3.43 -12.12 -1.55
N ASN A 532 4.48 -12.69 -2.14
CA ASN A 532 5.04 -13.95 -1.69
C ASN A 532 5.68 -13.76 -0.31
N LYS A 533 5.21 -14.49 0.71
CA LYS A 533 5.68 -14.33 2.09
C LYS A 533 7.16 -14.65 2.30
N PHE A 534 7.79 -15.38 1.36
CA PHE A 534 9.19 -15.75 1.40
C PHE A 534 10.08 -14.88 0.52
N THR A 535 9.51 -13.86 -0.14
CA THR A 535 10.35 -12.94 -0.93
C THR A 535 11.20 -12.08 0.00
N ASN A 536 12.50 -11.99 -0.32
CA ASN A 536 13.41 -11.08 0.37
C ASN A 536 13.49 -9.71 -0.33
N GLN A 537 12.95 -9.61 -1.54
CA GLN A 537 12.95 -8.38 -2.34
C GLN A 537 11.54 -8.06 -2.83
N ILE A 538 11.16 -6.79 -2.72
CA ILE A 538 9.91 -6.27 -3.27
C ILE A 538 10.26 -5.63 -4.62
N PRO A 539 9.51 -5.93 -5.70
CA PRO A 539 9.87 -5.46 -7.04
C PRO A 539 9.93 -3.94 -7.18
N ASP A 540 10.88 -3.47 -7.99
CA ASP A 540 11.05 -2.06 -8.34
C ASP A 540 10.29 -1.75 -9.64
N PHE A 541 9.26 -0.90 -9.53
CA PHE A 541 8.44 -0.50 -10.68
C PHE A 541 9.19 0.39 -11.68
N THR A 542 10.34 0.94 -11.31
CA THR A 542 11.21 1.69 -12.22
C THR A 542 12.16 0.80 -13.03
N LYS A 543 12.17 -0.50 -12.74
CA LYS A 543 12.96 -1.51 -13.47
C LYS A 543 12.03 -2.60 -13.99
N PRO A 544 11.15 -2.29 -14.97
CA PRO A 544 10.06 -3.19 -15.41
C PRO A 544 10.55 -4.56 -15.89
N THR A 545 11.80 -4.67 -16.38
CA THR A 545 12.43 -5.93 -16.81
C THR A 545 12.82 -6.86 -15.66
N THR A 546 12.94 -6.33 -14.43
CA THR A 546 13.31 -7.10 -13.23
C THR A 546 12.12 -7.61 -12.43
N MET A 547 10.89 -7.33 -12.90
CA MET A 547 9.66 -7.77 -12.25
C MET A 547 9.57 -9.30 -12.19
N ASP A 548 9.40 -9.88 -11.00
CA ASP A 548 9.24 -11.33 -10.81
C ASP A 548 7.80 -11.70 -10.41
N PRO A 549 7.02 -12.36 -11.29
CA PRO A 549 5.68 -12.86 -10.97
C PRO A 549 5.65 -13.91 -9.84
N ASN A 550 6.79 -14.49 -9.47
CA ASN A 550 6.92 -15.39 -8.32
C ASN A 550 7.11 -14.66 -6.98
N ALA A 551 7.49 -13.38 -7.01
CA ALA A 551 7.60 -12.54 -5.83
C ALA A 551 6.31 -11.76 -5.55
N LEU A 552 5.58 -11.36 -6.59
CA LEU A 552 4.42 -10.47 -6.51
C LEU A 552 3.38 -10.80 -7.60
N LYS A 553 2.10 -10.80 -7.26
CA LYS A 553 1.00 -10.99 -8.21
C LYS A 553 0.03 -9.81 -8.17
N LEU A 554 -0.24 -9.21 -9.33
CA LEU A 554 -1.30 -8.21 -9.49
C LEU A 554 -2.66 -8.90 -9.49
N ILE A 555 -3.48 -8.60 -8.49
CA ILE A 555 -4.80 -9.21 -8.29
C ILE A 555 -5.89 -8.40 -9.01
N ALA A 556 -5.84 -7.07 -8.90
CA ALA A 556 -6.79 -6.18 -9.51
C ALA A 556 -6.17 -4.80 -9.78
N ALA A 557 -6.68 -4.12 -10.81
CA ALA A 557 -6.40 -2.73 -11.09
C ALA A 557 -7.74 -2.01 -11.29
N TYR A 558 -7.99 -0.98 -10.48
CA TYR A 558 -9.21 -0.17 -10.51
C TYR A 558 -8.87 1.25 -10.94
N ASP A 559 -9.31 1.62 -12.13
CA ASP A 559 -8.98 2.89 -12.77
C ASP A 559 -10.25 3.68 -13.11
N LYS A 560 -10.12 5.01 -13.11
CA LYS A 560 -11.19 5.91 -13.55
C LYS A 560 -11.66 5.51 -14.94
N LYS A 561 -12.97 5.52 -15.16
CA LYS A 561 -13.53 5.23 -16.49
C LYS A 561 -13.39 6.45 -17.40
N ASP A 562 -12.25 6.56 -18.06
CA ASP A 562 -11.94 7.64 -18.99
C ASP A 562 -11.25 7.09 -20.26
N ASN A 563 -10.40 7.89 -20.91
CA ASN A 563 -9.69 7.49 -22.12
C ASN A 563 -8.26 6.99 -21.83
N ILE A 564 -7.86 6.90 -20.56
CA ILE A 564 -6.54 6.46 -20.13
C ILE A 564 -6.62 4.95 -19.85
N GLY A 565 -5.97 4.18 -20.71
CA GLY A 565 -5.90 2.72 -20.59
C GLY A 565 -4.56 2.23 -20.06
N ILE A 566 -3.94 1.28 -20.78
CA ILE A 566 -2.58 0.82 -20.47
C ILE A 566 -1.63 2.03 -20.48
N ILE A 567 -0.88 2.17 -19.39
CA ILE A 567 0.07 3.26 -19.24
C ILE A 567 1.46 2.73 -19.54
N ILE A 568 2.09 3.37 -20.50
CA ILE A 568 3.44 3.05 -20.95
C ILE A 568 4.35 4.18 -20.50
N ASP A 569 5.52 3.78 -20.01
CA ASP A 569 6.63 4.68 -19.74
C ASP A 569 7.86 4.25 -20.55
N THR A 570 8.77 5.18 -20.80
CA THR A 570 9.98 4.92 -21.60
C THR A 570 11.19 4.80 -20.70
N PHE A 571 11.83 3.64 -20.74
CA PHE A 571 13.03 3.36 -19.95
C PHE A 571 14.24 3.26 -20.87
N SER A 572 15.39 3.67 -20.34
CA SER A 572 16.68 3.36 -20.92
C SER A 572 16.78 1.86 -21.24
N THR A 573 17.24 1.53 -22.44
CA THR A 573 17.61 0.14 -22.81
C THR A 573 19.06 -0.19 -22.47
N GLY A 574 19.85 0.78 -22.02
CA GLY A 574 21.31 0.70 -21.94
C GLY A 574 22.02 0.69 -23.30
N ILE A 575 21.32 0.44 -24.41
CA ILE A 575 21.89 0.39 -25.75
C ILE A 575 22.15 1.81 -26.26
N VAL A 576 23.34 2.04 -26.80
CA VAL A 576 23.73 3.32 -27.40
C VAL A 576 23.93 3.10 -28.90
N VAL A 577 23.26 3.90 -29.72
CA VAL A 577 23.42 3.92 -31.18
C VAL A 577 23.80 5.34 -31.59
N ASN A 578 24.95 5.49 -32.25
CA ASN A 578 25.49 6.80 -32.66
C ASN A 578 25.58 7.82 -31.50
N ASN A 579 26.12 7.40 -30.35
CA ASN A 579 26.21 8.20 -29.11
C ASN A 579 24.88 8.68 -28.52
N ASN A 580 23.75 8.10 -28.95
CA ASN A 580 22.44 8.35 -28.37
C ASN A 580 21.91 7.09 -27.70
N GLU A 581 21.56 7.23 -26.43
CA GLU A 581 20.86 6.18 -25.70
C GLU A 581 19.51 5.88 -26.34
N GLN A 582 19.24 4.61 -26.51
CA GLN A 582 17.97 4.10 -26.98
C GLN A 582 17.05 3.89 -25.77
N PHE A 583 15.81 4.34 -25.91
CA PHE A 583 14.75 4.16 -24.92
C PHE A 583 13.72 3.18 -25.48
N SER A 584 13.21 2.29 -24.63
CA SER A 584 12.15 1.34 -24.99
C SER A 584 10.91 1.60 -24.14
N PRO A 585 9.71 1.54 -24.75
CA PRO A 585 8.46 1.61 -24.01
C PRO A 585 8.22 0.32 -23.23
N PHE A 586 7.83 0.44 -21.97
CA PHE A 586 7.34 -0.65 -21.13
C PHE A 586 5.98 -0.28 -20.53
N PRO A 587 5.00 -1.20 -20.47
CA PRO A 587 3.78 -0.98 -19.73
C PRO A 587 4.07 -1.03 -18.23
N ILE A 588 3.58 0.00 -17.55
CA ILE A 588 3.81 0.27 -16.12
C ILE A 588 2.50 0.16 -15.35
N VAL A 589 1.35 0.38 -15.99
CA VAL A 589 0.04 -0.03 -15.46
C VAL A 589 -0.73 -0.74 -16.58
N PRO A 590 -0.97 -2.06 -16.48
CA PRO A 590 -0.37 -2.99 -15.51
C PRO A 590 1.14 -3.14 -15.74
N PRO A 591 1.92 -3.60 -14.73
CA PRO A 591 3.36 -3.77 -14.87
C PRO A 591 3.76 -4.85 -15.90
N TYR A 592 4.86 -4.63 -16.63
CA TYR A 592 5.30 -5.38 -17.81
C TYR A 592 5.22 -6.91 -17.76
N LEU A 593 5.64 -7.54 -16.66
CA LEU A 593 5.65 -9.01 -16.54
C LEU A 593 4.43 -9.58 -15.81
N MET A 594 3.44 -8.74 -15.51
CA MET A 594 2.23 -9.14 -14.80
C MET A 594 1.05 -9.30 -15.74
N ASN A 595 0.18 -10.25 -15.42
CA ASN A 595 -1.05 -10.45 -16.18
C ASN A 595 -1.98 -9.26 -16.01
N VAL A 596 -2.59 -8.83 -17.11
CA VAL A 596 -3.63 -7.78 -17.10
C VAL A 596 -4.86 -8.30 -16.36
N PRO A 597 -5.32 -7.63 -15.28
CA PRO A 597 -6.50 -8.07 -14.56
C PRO A 597 -7.77 -8.01 -15.41
N ALA A 598 -8.71 -8.92 -15.15
CA ALA A 598 -9.96 -8.97 -15.88
C ALA A 598 -10.76 -7.66 -15.74
N GLY A 599 -11.19 -7.09 -16.87
CA GLY A 599 -11.96 -5.85 -16.92
C GLY A 599 -11.14 -4.57 -17.06
N PHE A 600 -9.82 -4.60 -16.85
CA PHE A 600 -8.94 -3.46 -17.09
C PHE A 600 -8.74 -3.21 -18.60
N PRO A 601 -8.67 -1.94 -19.07
CA PRO A 601 -8.85 -0.69 -18.32
C PRO A 601 -10.32 -0.25 -18.21
N ASN A 602 -10.54 0.85 -17.50
CA ASN A 602 -11.79 1.57 -17.31
C ASN A 602 -12.85 0.80 -16.53
N THR A 603 -12.40 0.10 -15.49
CA THR A 603 -13.27 -0.67 -14.58
C THR A 603 -14.11 0.22 -13.68
N GLY A 604 -13.65 1.45 -13.43
CA GLY A 604 -14.20 2.33 -12.42
C GLY A 604 -13.49 2.19 -11.07
N ILE A 605 -13.47 3.28 -10.30
CA ILE A 605 -12.88 3.26 -8.97
C ILE A 605 -13.70 2.39 -8.01
N THR A 606 -13.08 1.34 -7.51
CA THR A 606 -13.58 0.50 -6.42
C THR A 606 -12.65 0.61 -5.22
N ARG A 607 -13.23 0.57 -4.01
CA ARG A 607 -12.50 0.71 -2.73
C ARG A 607 -12.57 -0.53 -1.85
N SER A 608 -12.90 -1.68 -2.43
CA SER A 608 -12.93 -2.95 -1.74
C SER A 608 -12.86 -4.13 -2.69
N ILE A 609 -12.17 -5.18 -2.28
CA ILE A 609 -12.10 -6.46 -2.99
C ILE A 609 -12.25 -7.60 -1.98
N THR A 610 -13.07 -8.59 -2.32
CA THR A 610 -13.21 -9.82 -1.53
C THR A 610 -12.49 -10.95 -2.24
N LEU A 611 -11.49 -11.50 -1.56
CA LEU A 611 -10.62 -12.57 -2.04
C LEU A 611 -11.04 -13.89 -1.38
N THR A 612 -11.15 -14.93 -2.20
CA THR A 612 -11.49 -16.29 -1.74
C THR A 612 -10.32 -17.27 -1.80
N GLN A 613 -9.29 -16.94 -2.58
CA GLN A 613 -8.12 -17.78 -2.80
C GLN A 613 -6.83 -16.96 -2.85
N THR A 614 -5.73 -17.56 -2.43
CA THR A 614 -4.37 -17.04 -2.57
C THR A 614 -3.81 -17.38 -3.96
N GLY A 615 -3.08 -16.43 -4.54
CA GLY A 615 -2.26 -16.62 -5.71
C GLY A 615 -0.98 -17.41 -5.45
N PHE A 616 -0.56 -17.62 -4.20
CA PHE A 616 0.67 -18.34 -3.82
C PHE A 616 0.37 -19.58 -2.98
N SER A 617 -0.45 -20.50 -3.50
CA SER A 617 -0.81 -21.74 -2.79
C SER A 617 0.39 -22.59 -2.33
N GLU A 618 1.50 -22.53 -3.07
CA GLU A 618 2.80 -23.15 -2.79
C GLU A 618 3.38 -22.71 -1.44
N ASN A 619 3.09 -21.48 -1.00
CA ASN A 619 3.51 -20.98 0.30
C ASN A 619 2.79 -21.67 1.47
N TYR A 620 1.71 -22.40 1.18
CA TYR A 620 0.76 -22.93 2.15
C TYR A 620 0.46 -24.41 1.92
N GLY A 621 1.47 -25.17 1.44
CA GLY A 621 1.34 -26.61 1.24
C GLY A 621 0.36 -27.01 0.12
N GLY A 622 0.16 -26.14 -0.87
CA GLY A 622 -0.74 -26.35 -2.00
C GLY A 622 -2.20 -25.94 -1.74
N GLN A 623 -2.51 -25.38 -0.56
CA GLN A 623 -3.85 -24.92 -0.24
C GLN A 623 -4.15 -23.56 -0.87
N SER A 624 -5.09 -23.51 -1.81
CA SER A 624 -5.48 -22.28 -2.50
C SER A 624 -6.51 -21.44 -1.75
N SER A 625 -7.34 -22.03 -0.88
CA SER A 625 -8.33 -21.28 -0.09
C SER A 625 -7.69 -20.61 1.12
N PHE A 626 -8.18 -19.42 1.51
CA PHE A 626 -7.70 -18.78 2.74
C PHE A 626 -8.14 -19.54 3.98
N VAL A 627 -7.22 -19.70 4.94
CA VAL A 627 -7.40 -20.47 6.17
C VAL A 627 -7.25 -19.56 7.39
N TYR A 628 -8.12 -19.70 8.38
CA TYR A 628 -7.97 -18.97 9.64
C TYR A 628 -6.66 -19.34 10.35
N GLY A 629 -5.99 -18.35 10.94
CA GLY A 629 -4.72 -18.49 11.66
C GLY A 629 -3.49 -18.45 10.76
N GLN A 630 -3.65 -18.55 9.43
CA GLN A 630 -2.55 -18.43 8.48
C GLN A 630 -2.26 -16.96 8.15
N GLU A 631 -0.99 -16.57 8.11
CA GLU A 631 -0.59 -15.22 7.70
C GLU A 631 -0.46 -15.12 6.17
N TYR A 632 -0.96 -14.01 5.62
CA TYR A 632 -0.94 -13.61 4.21
C TYR A 632 -0.43 -12.17 4.08
N GLN A 633 0.06 -11.80 2.89
CA GLN A 633 0.66 -10.49 2.64
C GLN A 633 0.06 -9.84 1.40
N PHE A 634 -0.39 -8.58 1.53
CA PHE A 634 -1.01 -7.81 0.46
C PHE A 634 -0.49 -6.38 0.43
N ALA A 635 -0.72 -5.67 -0.67
CA ALA A 635 -0.56 -4.22 -0.76
C ALA A 635 -1.66 -3.62 -1.61
N VAL A 636 -2.13 -2.43 -1.23
CA VAL A 636 -3.01 -1.59 -2.06
C VAL A 636 -2.27 -0.28 -2.31
N VAL A 637 -1.97 0.02 -3.56
CA VAL A 637 -1.25 1.24 -3.94
C VAL A 637 -2.15 2.13 -4.78
N ALA A 638 -2.08 3.44 -4.58
CA ALA A 638 -2.66 4.41 -5.47
C ALA A 638 -1.62 4.87 -6.50
N TYR A 639 -2.09 5.16 -7.71
CA TYR A 639 -1.26 5.75 -8.76
C TYR A 639 -1.94 6.95 -9.41
N ALA A 640 -1.09 7.87 -9.84
CA ALA A 640 -1.46 9.08 -10.55
C ALA A 640 -0.69 9.18 -11.85
N VAL A 641 -1.32 9.82 -12.83
CA VAL A 641 -0.90 9.81 -14.23
C VAL A 641 -0.82 11.22 -14.72
N SER A 642 0.23 11.52 -15.47
CA SER A 642 0.27 12.74 -16.25
C SER A 642 -0.50 12.57 -17.55
N THR A 643 -1.34 13.55 -17.84
CA THR A 643 -2.12 13.62 -19.08
C THR A 643 -1.40 14.35 -20.21
N SER A 644 -0.11 14.69 -20.06
CA SER A 644 0.64 15.35 -21.15
C SER A 644 0.73 14.44 -22.39
N PRO A 645 0.41 14.94 -23.60
CA PRO A 645 0.51 14.18 -24.83
C PRO A 645 1.94 14.08 -25.39
N ASN A 646 2.91 14.82 -24.85
CA ASN A 646 4.29 14.86 -25.34
C ASN A 646 5.16 13.72 -24.76
N ILE A 647 6.20 13.31 -25.50
CA ILE A 647 7.24 12.40 -25.00
C ILE A 647 7.95 13.09 -23.83
N ARG A 648 7.87 12.50 -22.64
CA ARG A 648 8.44 13.06 -21.40
C ARG A 648 9.88 12.59 -21.20
N ARG A 649 10.70 13.45 -20.58
CA ARG A 649 12.03 13.09 -20.05
C ARG A 649 11.97 12.47 -18.63
N GLY A 650 10.77 12.13 -18.15
CA GLY A 650 10.51 11.57 -16.83
C GLY A 650 9.20 10.77 -16.81
N PHE A 651 8.85 10.23 -15.66
CA PHE A 651 7.83 9.20 -15.55
C PHE A 651 6.41 9.69 -15.86
N LYS A 652 5.63 8.88 -16.58
CA LYS A 652 4.21 9.13 -16.82
C LYS A 652 3.34 8.77 -15.60
N VAL A 653 3.84 7.90 -14.73
CA VAL A 653 3.15 7.43 -13.51
C VAL A 653 3.95 7.77 -12.26
N ILE A 654 3.26 8.26 -11.23
CA ILE A 654 3.74 8.28 -9.85
C ILE A 654 2.80 7.42 -9.01
N ARG A 655 3.34 6.56 -8.15
CA ARG A 655 2.58 5.60 -7.35
C ARG A 655 3.17 5.43 -5.95
N ASN A 656 2.40 4.83 -5.03
CA ASN A 656 2.96 4.38 -3.76
C ASN A 656 3.93 3.20 -3.96
N SER A 657 4.96 3.13 -3.10
CA SER A 657 5.82 1.95 -3.01
C SER A 657 5.06 0.77 -2.40
N VAL A 658 5.14 -0.41 -3.03
CA VAL A 658 4.56 -1.64 -2.46
C VAL A 658 5.19 -1.97 -1.11
N GLY A 659 6.47 -1.66 -0.91
CA GLY A 659 7.17 -1.94 0.34
C GLY A 659 6.64 -1.15 1.53
N THR A 660 6.26 0.11 1.33
CA THR A 660 5.65 0.92 2.41
C THR A 660 4.17 0.62 2.60
N GLN A 661 3.52 -0.02 1.61
CA GLN A 661 2.11 -0.43 1.66
C GLN A 661 1.91 -1.92 1.98
N LEU A 662 2.95 -2.61 2.47
CA LEU A 662 2.87 -4.01 2.84
C LEU A 662 1.99 -4.21 4.07
N ILE A 663 0.91 -4.98 3.91
CA ILE A 663 -0.04 -5.32 4.97
C ILE A 663 0.06 -6.82 5.22
N LYS A 664 0.47 -7.19 6.44
CA LYS A 664 0.46 -8.58 6.92
C LYS A 664 -0.84 -8.86 7.65
N ILE A 665 -1.58 -9.85 7.18
CA ILE A 665 -2.92 -10.18 7.69
C ILE A 665 -2.93 -11.63 8.15
N ARG A 666 -3.36 -11.86 9.38
CA ARG A 666 -3.68 -13.19 9.89
C ARG A 666 -5.18 -13.27 10.16
N PRO A 667 -5.99 -13.88 9.28
CA PRO A 667 -7.43 -13.97 9.47
C PRO A 667 -7.70 -14.77 10.73
N LEU A 668 -8.49 -14.24 11.66
CA LEU A 668 -8.96 -14.98 12.84
C LEU A 668 -10.47 -15.13 12.77
N ALA A 669 -10.97 -16.28 13.22
CA ALA A 669 -12.41 -16.48 13.32
C ALA A 669 -12.99 -15.49 14.35
N PRO A 670 -14.20 -14.94 14.15
CA PRO A 670 -14.82 -14.08 15.16
C PRO A 670 -15.10 -14.87 16.45
N PRO A 671 -15.10 -14.21 17.63
CA PRO A 671 -15.42 -14.88 18.90
C PRO A 671 -16.81 -15.51 18.88
N ALA A 672 -16.98 -16.57 19.64
CA ALA A 672 -18.28 -17.21 19.83
C ALA A 672 -19.37 -16.20 20.26
N GLY A 673 -20.54 -16.23 19.63
CA GLY A 673 -21.64 -15.29 19.91
C GLY A 673 -21.58 -13.99 19.10
N THR A 674 -20.69 -13.89 18.11
CA THR A 674 -20.64 -12.74 17.19
C THR A 674 -21.81 -12.76 16.19
N VAL A 675 -22.45 -11.61 15.99
CA VAL A 675 -23.54 -11.39 15.03
C VAL A 675 -23.21 -10.23 14.11
N PHE A 676 -23.24 -10.51 12.81
CA PHE A 676 -23.24 -9.49 11.76
C PHE A 676 -24.66 -9.35 11.21
N THR A 677 -25.37 -8.31 11.64
CA THR A 677 -26.72 -8.00 11.14
C THR A 677 -26.69 -7.57 9.68
N LEU A 678 -25.62 -6.89 9.28
CA LEU A 678 -25.35 -6.46 7.92
C LEU A 678 -23.97 -7.01 7.51
N LYS A 679 -23.88 -7.58 6.32
CA LYS A 679 -22.68 -8.24 5.78
C LYS A 679 -22.11 -7.48 4.59
N ASN A 680 -20.87 -7.75 4.26
CA ASN A 680 -20.24 -7.20 3.05
C ASN A 680 -21.09 -7.50 1.80
N ASN A 681 -21.27 -6.48 0.97
CA ASN A 681 -22.11 -6.41 -0.22
C ASN A 681 -23.63 -6.36 0.02
N ASP A 682 -24.10 -6.24 1.27
CA ASP A 682 -25.51 -5.93 1.52
C ASP A 682 -25.86 -4.51 1.04
N THR A 683 -26.89 -4.40 0.21
CA THR A 683 -27.49 -3.10 -0.14
C THR A 683 -28.53 -2.71 0.90
N LEU A 684 -28.45 -1.46 1.37
CA LEU A 684 -29.37 -0.91 2.37
C LEU A 684 -30.54 -0.20 1.69
N ASN A 685 -31.71 -0.30 2.31
CA ASN A 685 -32.87 0.49 1.92
C ASN A 685 -32.74 1.91 2.48
N THR A 686 -33.12 2.91 1.68
CA THR A 686 -33.29 4.28 2.16
C THR A 686 -34.77 4.60 2.41
N ASN A 687 -35.05 5.74 3.05
CA ASN A 687 -36.40 6.29 3.21
C ASN A 687 -37.10 6.57 1.86
N PHE A 688 -36.36 6.68 0.76
CA PHE A 688 -36.88 6.74 -0.60
C PHE A 688 -36.62 5.42 -1.34
N LYS A 689 -37.61 5.00 -2.14
CA LYS A 689 -37.53 3.77 -2.95
C LYS A 689 -37.03 4.03 -4.37
N ASP A 690 -36.42 5.18 -4.63
CA ASP A 690 -35.81 5.49 -5.93
C ASP A 690 -34.30 5.19 -5.88
N LEU A 691 -33.70 4.87 -7.03
CA LEU A 691 -32.28 4.51 -7.12
C LEU A 691 -31.34 5.73 -7.06
N GLY A 692 -31.78 6.86 -6.48
CA GLY A 692 -30.98 8.08 -6.34
C GLY A 692 -29.77 7.91 -5.43
N VAL A 693 -29.91 7.11 -4.37
CA VAL A 693 -28.83 6.73 -3.45
C VAL A 693 -28.90 5.23 -3.20
N CYS A 694 -27.80 4.52 -3.45
CA CYS A 694 -27.66 3.09 -3.20
C CYS A 694 -26.52 2.85 -2.21
N PRO A 695 -26.82 2.75 -0.91
CA PRO A 695 -25.82 2.42 0.10
C PRO A 695 -25.53 0.91 0.08
N THR A 696 -24.25 0.53 0.10
CA THR A 696 -23.81 -0.87 0.14
C THR A 696 -22.77 -1.05 1.23
N ILE A 697 -22.80 -2.16 1.96
CA ILE A 697 -21.76 -2.45 2.95
C ILE A 697 -20.50 -2.95 2.24
N ARG A 698 -19.34 -2.35 2.52
CA ARG A 698 -18.03 -2.81 2.03
C ARG A 698 -17.11 -3.30 3.15
N ASN A 699 -17.41 -2.92 4.39
CA ASN A 699 -16.74 -3.47 5.56
C ASN A 699 -17.68 -3.53 6.75
N MET A 700 -18.21 -4.73 7.02
CA MET A 700 -19.14 -4.98 8.12
C MET A 700 -18.57 -4.72 9.52
N ASN A 701 -17.24 -4.80 9.70
CA ASN A 701 -16.60 -4.59 11.00
C ASN A 701 -16.55 -3.11 11.41
N LEU A 702 -16.66 -2.19 10.45
CA LEU A 702 -16.59 -0.74 10.67
C LEU A 702 -17.96 -0.09 10.88
N LEU A 703 -19.04 -0.87 10.83
CA LEU A 703 -20.40 -0.36 10.97
C LEU A 703 -20.65 0.17 12.38
N GLN A 704 -21.45 1.24 12.45
CA GLN A 704 -21.82 1.90 13.70
C GLN A 704 -23.34 1.85 13.87
N ASN A 705 -23.83 1.95 15.12
CA ASN A 705 -25.24 2.25 15.34
C ASN A 705 -25.47 3.73 14.99
N ALA A 706 -25.89 4.00 13.76
CA ALA A 706 -26.00 5.35 13.24
C ALA A 706 -27.06 5.48 12.14
N THR A 707 -27.61 6.68 12.02
CA THR A 707 -28.40 7.11 10.86
C THR A 707 -27.49 7.92 9.95
N TYR A 708 -27.52 7.64 8.65
CA TYR A 708 -26.84 8.41 7.62
C TYR A 708 -27.85 9.18 6.79
N ARG A 709 -27.46 10.38 6.36
CA ARG A 709 -28.26 11.24 5.50
C ARG A 709 -27.43 11.69 4.31
N VAL A 710 -27.92 11.43 3.10
CA VAL A 710 -27.41 12.03 1.87
C VAL A 710 -28.33 13.18 1.48
N ILE A 711 -27.87 14.42 1.57
CA ILE A 711 -28.68 15.62 1.33
C ILE A 711 -28.19 16.34 0.08
N PHE A 712 -29.09 16.63 -0.86
CA PHE A 712 -28.79 17.31 -2.11
C PHE A 712 -28.93 18.83 -1.95
N ASN A 713 -27.94 19.55 -2.48
CA ASN A 713 -27.90 20.99 -2.61
C ASN A 713 -28.66 21.44 -3.87
N PRO A 714 -29.05 22.72 -3.98
CA PRO A 714 -29.75 23.26 -5.15
C PRO A 714 -28.98 23.10 -6.48
N ASP A 715 -27.64 23.06 -6.43
CA ASP A 715 -26.76 22.87 -7.59
C ASP A 715 -26.58 21.40 -7.98
N THR A 716 -27.36 20.49 -7.39
CA THR A 716 -27.31 19.02 -7.52
C THR A 716 -26.10 18.33 -6.89
N THR A 717 -25.18 19.07 -6.26
CA THR A 717 -24.16 18.45 -5.38
C THR A 717 -24.81 17.88 -4.13
N TYR A 718 -24.11 17.01 -3.38
CA TYR A 718 -24.66 16.38 -2.18
C TYR A 718 -23.66 16.39 -1.01
N ASN A 719 -24.20 16.33 0.21
CA ASN A 719 -23.45 16.12 1.44
C ASN A 719 -23.83 14.76 2.03
N ILE A 720 -22.89 14.12 2.74
CA ILE A 720 -23.14 12.91 3.54
C ILE A 720 -22.98 13.29 5.01
N LEU A 721 -24.02 13.04 5.79
CA LEU A 721 -24.09 13.31 7.22
C LEU A 721 -24.28 12.00 7.99
N ARG A 722 -23.88 11.98 9.26
CA ARG A 722 -24.11 10.86 10.19
C ARG A 722 -24.60 11.36 11.55
N LEU A 723 -25.57 10.66 12.12
CA LEU A 723 -26.06 10.82 13.48
C LEU A 723 -25.88 9.49 14.23
N ARG A 724 -24.98 9.43 15.22
CA ARG A 724 -24.81 8.21 16.02
C ARG A 724 -25.95 8.05 17.01
N GLN A 725 -26.20 6.81 17.42
CA GLN A 725 -27.14 6.50 18.49
C GLN A 725 -26.76 7.32 19.75
N ASN A 726 -27.76 7.96 20.36
CA ASN A 726 -27.64 8.85 21.53
C ASN A 726 -26.99 10.23 21.28
N GLN A 727 -26.74 10.62 20.03
CA GLN A 727 -26.39 12.00 19.67
C GLN A 727 -27.60 12.76 19.12
N THR A 728 -27.57 14.09 19.22
CA THR A 728 -28.59 15.00 18.68
C THR A 728 -28.08 15.86 17.53
N VAL A 729 -26.77 15.90 17.30
CA VAL A 729 -26.11 16.72 16.27
C VAL A 729 -25.55 15.82 15.16
N TRP A 730 -25.75 16.23 13.91
CA TRP A 730 -25.23 15.54 12.73
C TRP A 730 -23.76 15.88 12.48
N ASP A 731 -22.93 14.86 12.35
CA ASP A 731 -21.56 14.99 11.86
C ASP A 731 -21.58 15.11 10.33
N THR A 732 -20.88 16.10 9.78
CA THR A 732 -20.68 16.18 8.32
C THR A 732 -19.49 15.32 7.93
N LEU A 733 -19.72 14.26 7.16
CA LEU A 733 -18.66 13.35 6.69
C LEU A 733 -18.11 13.80 5.34
N TYR A 734 -19.00 14.21 4.42
CA TYR A 734 -18.62 14.74 3.11
C TYR A 734 -19.49 15.95 2.75
N LYS A 735 -18.91 16.93 2.07
CA LYS A 735 -19.58 18.18 1.67
C LYS A 735 -19.39 18.46 0.18
N ASN A 736 -20.40 18.98 -0.50
CA ASN A 736 -20.38 19.44 -1.90
C ASN A 736 -19.83 18.41 -2.88
N GLN A 737 -20.22 17.15 -2.73
CA GLN A 737 -19.81 16.07 -3.62
C GLN A 737 -20.65 16.08 -4.90
N TYR A 738 -20.02 15.79 -6.04
CA TYR A 738 -20.74 15.70 -7.31
C TYR A 738 -21.36 14.31 -7.47
N PRO A 739 -22.65 14.20 -7.83
CA PRO A 739 -23.25 12.92 -8.19
C PRO A 739 -22.62 12.39 -9.47
N ASN A 740 -22.83 11.11 -9.78
CA ASN A 740 -22.18 10.48 -10.93
C ASN A 740 -22.59 11.14 -12.26
N GLU A 741 -21.69 11.92 -12.86
CA GLU A 741 -22.02 12.82 -13.98
C GLU A 741 -21.69 12.25 -15.36
N LYS A 742 -20.74 11.31 -15.50
CA LYS A 742 -20.12 11.03 -16.81
C LYS A 742 -19.82 9.57 -17.12
N THR A 743 -19.91 8.66 -16.16
CA THR A 743 -19.57 7.25 -16.38
C THR A 743 -20.61 6.34 -15.71
N SER A 744 -20.82 5.15 -16.27
CA SER A 744 -21.63 4.10 -15.61
C SER A 744 -20.89 3.43 -14.44
N ALA A 745 -19.84 4.07 -13.92
CA ALA A 745 -18.82 3.48 -13.05
C ALA A 745 -18.74 4.23 -11.71
N ASP A 746 -18.13 3.61 -10.70
CA ASP A 746 -18.18 4.01 -9.30
C ASP A 746 -17.27 5.22 -8.95
N ASP A 747 -16.82 6.01 -9.94
CA ASP A 747 -15.76 7.04 -9.81
C ASP A 747 -16.09 8.21 -8.86
N SER A 748 -17.37 8.52 -8.65
CA SER A 748 -17.85 9.64 -7.82
C SER A 748 -18.42 9.21 -6.46
N SER A 749 -18.42 7.91 -6.19
CA SER A 749 -18.93 7.33 -4.95
C SER A 749 -18.04 7.64 -3.76
N LYS A 750 -18.60 7.53 -2.54
CA LYS A 750 -17.87 7.73 -1.28
C LYS A 750 -17.99 6.53 -0.37
N THR A 751 -16.97 6.27 0.45
CA THR A 751 -16.99 5.18 1.42
C THR A 751 -16.59 5.71 2.79
N THR A 752 -17.41 5.46 3.81
CA THR A 752 -17.09 5.79 5.20
C THR A 752 -17.82 4.87 6.16
N ASN A 753 -17.20 4.59 7.31
CA ASN A 753 -17.75 3.70 8.35
C ASN A 753 -18.24 2.34 7.81
N GLY A 754 -17.52 1.78 6.83
CA GLY A 754 -17.88 0.51 6.20
C GLY A 754 -19.03 0.58 5.19
N VAL A 755 -19.61 1.75 4.96
CA VAL A 755 -20.71 1.99 4.02
C VAL A 755 -20.19 2.71 2.78
N TYR A 756 -20.54 2.17 1.62
CA TYR A 756 -20.32 2.73 0.29
C TYR A 756 -21.59 3.44 -0.20
N PHE A 757 -21.46 4.67 -0.64
CA PHE A 757 -22.54 5.56 -1.05
C PHE A 757 -22.45 5.78 -2.56
N ASN A 758 -23.26 5.06 -3.33
CA ASN A 758 -23.42 5.32 -4.76
C ASN A 758 -24.57 6.31 -4.97
N VAL A 759 -24.23 7.53 -5.39
CA VAL A 759 -25.18 8.63 -5.55
C VAL A 759 -25.34 8.97 -7.03
N GLN A 760 -26.55 8.78 -7.55
CA GLN A 760 -26.91 9.03 -8.94
C GLN A 760 -27.40 10.46 -9.12
N LYS A 761 -27.21 11.01 -10.32
CA LYS A 761 -27.69 12.36 -10.65
C LYS A 761 -29.22 12.44 -10.63
N VAL A 762 -29.75 13.34 -9.79
CA VAL A 762 -31.17 13.69 -9.76
C VAL A 762 -31.49 14.57 -10.97
N ARG A 763 -32.59 14.27 -11.69
CA ARG A 763 -33.03 15.07 -12.85
C ARG A 763 -33.94 16.20 -12.38
N TYR A 764 -33.73 17.41 -12.90
CA TYR A 764 -34.62 18.56 -12.67
C TYR A 764 -35.39 18.89 -13.96
N THR A 765 -36.61 19.41 -13.79
CA THR A 765 -37.38 20.00 -14.90
C THR A 765 -37.30 21.50 -14.75
N VAL A 766 -36.85 22.20 -15.80
CA VAL A 766 -37.02 23.65 -15.89
C VAL A 766 -38.42 23.90 -16.40
N THR A 767 -39.26 24.56 -15.60
CA THR A 767 -40.58 25.02 -16.05
C THR A 767 -40.37 26.02 -17.19
N GLY A 768 -40.63 25.65 -18.45
CA GLY A 768 -40.62 26.60 -19.57
C GLY A 768 -40.08 26.12 -20.93
N SER A 769 -39.40 24.98 -21.04
CA SER A 769 -38.95 24.49 -22.37
C SER A 769 -39.99 23.57 -22.99
N GLY A 770 -40.83 24.12 -23.88
CA GLY A 770 -41.89 23.44 -24.62
C GLY A 770 -41.44 22.39 -25.65
N THR A 771 -40.56 21.47 -25.28
CA THR A 771 -40.19 20.31 -26.11
C THR A 771 -40.45 19.00 -25.37
N ASN A 772 -41.16 18.09 -26.04
CA ASN A 772 -41.58 16.76 -25.62
C ASN A 772 -40.65 16.07 -24.61
N ILE A 773 -41.06 16.00 -23.34
CA ILE A 773 -40.34 15.29 -22.29
C ILE A 773 -40.72 13.81 -22.33
N ASN A 774 -40.26 13.06 -23.34
CA ASN A 774 -40.33 11.60 -23.36
C ASN A 774 -39.16 11.02 -22.57
N TYR A 775 -39.30 10.88 -21.25
CA TYR A 775 -38.37 10.08 -20.45
C TYR A 775 -39.11 9.09 -19.55
N LEU A 776 -39.28 7.87 -20.07
CA LEU A 776 -39.71 6.70 -19.31
C LEU A 776 -38.60 6.38 -18.28
N GLY A 777 -38.88 6.55 -17.00
CA GLY A 777 -38.01 6.06 -15.93
C GLY A 777 -37.86 4.55 -15.97
N ASN A 778 -36.76 4.01 -15.45
CA ASN A 778 -36.65 2.56 -15.21
C ASN A 778 -37.71 2.15 -14.19
N VAL A 779 -38.55 1.19 -14.55
CA VAL A 779 -39.57 0.57 -13.71
C VAL A 779 -39.04 -0.84 -13.38
N GLY A 780 -38.81 -1.20 -12.11
CA GLY A 780 -38.19 -2.50 -11.73
C GLY A 780 -38.53 -2.96 -10.30
N LEU A 781 -38.61 -4.26 -10.03
CA LEU A 781 -39.21 -4.83 -8.80
C LEU A 781 -38.20 -4.98 -7.61
N ILE A 782 -38.69 -4.94 -6.36
CA ILE A 782 -37.91 -4.99 -5.09
C ILE A 782 -37.62 -6.44 -4.60
N LYS A 783 -36.47 -6.60 -3.92
CA LYS A 783 -35.90 -7.76 -3.19
C LYS A 783 -36.77 -8.36 -2.07
N ASP A 784 -36.69 -9.68 -1.91
CA ASP A 784 -37.19 -10.46 -0.77
C ASP A 784 -36.21 -10.38 0.42
N PRO A 785 -36.65 -9.94 1.61
CA PRO A 785 -35.80 -9.82 2.80
C PRO A 785 -35.38 -11.16 3.44
N THR A 786 -35.83 -12.30 2.94
CA THR A 786 -35.57 -13.63 3.53
C THR A 786 -34.50 -14.46 2.80
N LEU A 787 -33.93 -13.96 1.69
CA LEU A 787 -32.95 -14.68 0.86
C LEU A 787 -31.52 -14.11 0.95
N PRO A 788 -30.47 -14.93 0.67
CA PRO A 788 -29.06 -14.53 0.77
C PRO A 788 -28.56 -13.53 -0.29
N THR A 789 -27.32 -13.11 -0.09
CA THR A 789 -26.56 -11.94 -0.60
C THR A 789 -26.39 -11.76 -2.12
N ASP A 790 -26.91 -12.62 -2.98
CA ASP A 790 -26.78 -12.52 -4.45
C ASP A 790 -28.01 -11.91 -5.16
N SER A 791 -28.92 -11.28 -4.42
CA SER A 791 -30.13 -10.63 -4.94
C SER A 791 -29.94 -9.16 -5.39
N ILE A 792 -28.87 -8.85 -6.13
CA ILE A 792 -28.73 -7.56 -6.83
C ILE A 792 -28.51 -7.84 -8.31
N GLN A 793 -29.59 -8.01 -9.07
CA GLN A 793 -29.57 -7.86 -10.52
C GLN A 793 -30.83 -7.14 -11.00
N THR A 794 -30.62 -6.02 -11.72
CA THR A 794 -31.56 -5.66 -12.78
C THR A 794 -31.44 -6.74 -13.86
N ARG A 795 -32.54 -7.47 -14.07
CA ARG A 795 -32.77 -8.63 -14.95
C ARG A 795 -32.99 -9.91 -14.14
N SER A 796 -34.28 -10.27 -14.12
CA SER A 796 -34.86 -11.57 -13.79
C SER A 796 -35.19 -11.87 -12.31
N TYR A 797 -36.48 -11.59 -12.02
CA TYR A 797 -37.43 -12.18 -11.05
C TYR A 797 -37.51 -11.65 -9.63
N GLY A 798 -38.65 -11.19 -9.13
CA GLY A 798 -40.02 -11.13 -9.66
C GLY A 798 -40.98 -11.37 -8.50
N TYR A 799 -42.02 -10.53 -8.36
CA TYR A 799 -43.28 -10.71 -7.57
C TYR A 799 -43.18 -11.21 -6.10
N GLY A 800 -44.05 -10.67 -5.25
CA GLY A 800 -44.25 -11.21 -3.90
C GLY A 800 -45.33 -12.28 -3.91
N PHE A 801 -44.96 -13.56 -3.83
CA PHE A 801 -45.86 -14.64 -3.40
C PHE A 801 -45.57 -14.89 -1.92
N SER A 802 -46.53 -14.61 -1.04
CA SER A 802 -46.33 -14.67 0.43
C SER A 802 -47.12 -15.80 1.10
N ASN A 803 -47.25 -16.94 0.44
CA ASN A 803 -47.63 -18.16 1.14
C ASN A 803 -46.34 -18.95 1.46
N PRO A 804 -45.95 -19.08 2.76
CA PRO A 804 -44.77 -19.86 3.19
C PRO A 804 -44.80 -21.33 2.74
N ASN A 805 -45.93 -21.82 2.23
CA ASN A 805 -46.13 -23.18 1.76
C ASN A 805 -46.24 -23.32 0.23
N ASN A 806 -45.63 -22.44 -0.58
CA ASN A 806 -45.67 -22.57 -2.05
C ASN A 806 -45.22 -23.98 -2.49
N ARG A 807 -46.17 -24.77 -2.96
CA ARG A 807 -45.94 -26.17 -3.36
C ARG A 807 -46.14 -26.44 -4.85
N PHE A 808 -46.61 -25.46 -5.64
CA PHE A 808 -47.17 -25.77 -6.97
C PHE A 808 -46.73 -24.89 -8.14
N ILE A 809 -46.27 -23.63 -7.99
CA ILE A 809 -45.76 -22.80 -9.11
C ILE A 809 -44.29 -22.39 -8.91
N THR A 810 -43.50 -22.49 -9.98
CA THR A 810 -42.09 -22.09 -10.08
C THR A 810 -41.79 -21.41 -11.42
N GLY A 811 -40.51 -21.14 -11.69
CA GLY A 811 -40.01 -20.47 -12.88
C GLY A 811 -39.95 -21.25 -14.18
N SER A 812 -40.51 -20.72 -15.28
CA SER A 812 -40.19 -21.11 -16.66
C SER A 812 -38.77 -20.64 -17.11
N TYR A 813 -38.08 -21.47 -17.91
CA TYR A 813 -36.74 -21.39 -18.50
C TYR A 813 -36.71 -21.53 -20.05
N TRP A 814 -36.08 -20.60 -20.80
CA TRP A 814 -35.21 -20.86 -21.98
C TRP A 814 -34.51 -19.58 -22.54
N VAL A 815 -33.28 -19.65 -23.09
CA VAL A 815 -32.60 -18.57 -23.85
C VAL A 815 -31.57 -19.11 -24.87
N ARG A 816 -31.51 -18.55 -26.10
CA ARG A 816 -30.27 -18.20 -26.85
C ARG A 816 -30.52 -16.95 -27.74
N ASN A 817 -29.60 -15.98 -27.73
CA ASN A 817 -29.58 -14.72 -28.52
C ASN A 817 -29.73 -14.95 -30.05
N ALA A 818 -30.16 -14.02 -30.92
CA ALA A 818 -30.16 -12.54 -30.86
C ALA A 818 -31.37 -11.83 -31.57
N ALA A 819 -32.42 -12.53 -32.00
CA ALA A 819 -33.58 -11.90 -32.66
C ALA A 819 -34.89 -12.48 -32.09
N GLN A 820 -35.33 -11.93 -30.94
CA GLN A 820 -36.63 -12.09 -30.25
C GLN A 820 -37.41 -13.41 -30.48
N PRO A 821 -37.55 -14.29 -29.47
CA PRO A 821 -38.91 -14.66 -29.07
C PRO A 821 -39.08 -15.15 -27.59
N TRP A 822 -39.38 -14.21 -26.68
CA TRP A 822 -40.24 -14.35 -25.46
C TRP A 822 -39.95 -15.42 -24.35
N GLN A 823 -39.30 -15.01 -23.22
CA GLN A 823 -39.30 -15.62 -21.84
C GLN A 823 -38.20 -16.65 -21.49
N SER A 824 -37.68 -16.89 -20.27
CA SER A 824 -37.49 -16.21 -18.94
C SER A 824 -36.58 -17.18 -18.03
N ARG A 825 -36.10 -16.89 -16.80
CA ARG A 825 -35.50 -17.85 -15.75
C ARG A 825 -36.02 -17.88 -14.22
N SER A 826 -37.32 -17.94 -13.85
CA SER A 826 -38.01 -17.60 -12.53
C SER A 826 -39.30 -16.71 -12.42
N MET A 827 -40.36 -16.93 -13.25
CA MET A 827 -41.74 -16.31 -13.29
C MET A 827 -41.93 -14.96 -14.00
N ALA A 828 -42.34 -15.02 -15.27
CA ALA A 828 -42.28 -13.90 -16.21
C ALA A 828 -43.53 -13.00 -16.10
N ALA A 829 -43.66 -12.25 -14.99
CA ALA A 829 -44.67 -11.19 -14.86
C ALA A 829 -44.08 -9.84 -15.29
N SER A 830 -44.67 -9.16 -16.28
CA SER A 830 -44.20 -7.85 -16.76
C SER A 830 -45.35 -6.95 -17.18
N PHE A 831 -45.15 -5.64 -17.08
CA PHE A 831 -45.93 -4.69 -17.86
C PHE A 831 -45.60 -4.90 -19.36
N PRO A 832 -46.60 -5.04 -20.26
CA PRO A 832 -46.33 -5.25 -21.68
C PRO A 832 -45.81 -3.98 -22.33
N THR A 833 -44.53 -3.97 -22.68
CA THR A 833 -43.90 -2.94 -23.51
C THR A 833 -43.39 -3.56 -24.79
N ARG A 834 -43.35 -2.80 -25.89
CA ARG A 834 -42.68 -3.26 -27.12
C ARG A 834 -41.33 -3.85 -26.73
N THR A 835 -41.08 -5.12 -27.09
CA THR A 835 -39.89 -5.96 -26.83
C THR A 835 -39.93 -7.01 -25.70
N THR A 836 -40.82 -6.96 -24.71
CA THR A 836 -40.71 -7.87 -23.54
C THR A 836 -41.52 -9.17 -23.60
N PHE A 837 -42.65 -9.22 -24.33
CA PHE A 837 -43.47 -10.43 -24.53
C PHE A 837 -44.15 -10.34 -25.91
N THR A 838 -43.68 -11.05 -26.93
CA THR A 838 -44.35 -11.15 -28.26
C THR A 838 -44.53 -9.83 -29.03
N GLY A 839 -43.73 -8.80 -28.74
CA GLY A 839 -43.82 -7.50 -29.42
C GLY A 839 -45.00 -6.63 -29.01
N PHE A 840 -45.60 -6.91 -27.85
CA PHE A 840 -46.86 -6.33 -27.38
C PHE A 840 -46.71 -4.97 -26.67
N ALA A 841 -47.67 -4.06 -26.84
CA ALA A 841 -47.80 -2.83 -26.03
C ALA A 841 -49.19 -2.73 -25.38
N SER A 842 -49.29 -2.23 -24.15
CA SER A 842 -50.61 -1.85 -23.59
C SER A 842 -50.98 -0.41 -23.97
N GLY A 843 -52.27 -0.14 -24.15
CA GLY A 843 -52.83 1.21 -24.16
C GLY A 843 -52.86 1.89 -22.78
N LEU A 844 -52.53 1.18 -21.70
CA LEU A 844 -52.37 1.76 -20.37
C LEU A 844 -51.02 2.46 -20.23
N THR A 845 -51.03 3.57 -19.51
CA THR A 845 -49.82 4.22 -19.01
C THR A 845 -49.40 3.60 -17.68
N ALA A 846 -48.11 3.67 -17.35
CA ALA A 846 -47.54 3.00 -16.18
C ALA A 846 -48.13 3.47 -14.83
N ASP A 847 -48.65 4.69 -14.74
CA ASP A 847 -49.36 5.23 -13.57
C ASP A 847 -50.69 4.51 -13.28
N LYS A 848 -51.22 3.74 -14.24
CA LYS A 848 -52.44 2.95 -14.10
C LYS A 848 -52.20 1.52 -13.61
N LEU A 849 -50.93 1.13 -13.41
CA LEU A 849 -50.61 -0.17 -12.81
C LEU A 849 -51.03 -0.21 -11.35
N ARG A 850 -51.55 -1.35 -10.90
CA ARG A 850 -52.12 -1.57 -9.57
C ARG A 850 -51.57 -2.84 -8.98
N LYS A 851 -51.56 -2.97 -7.64
CA LYS A 851 -51.30 -4.28 -7.04
C LYS A 851 -52.38 -5.24 -7.54
N VAL A 852 -51.99 -6.35 -8.14
CA VAL A 852 -52.89 -7.40 -8.60
C VAL A 852 -52.78 -8.60 -7.69
N THR A 853 -53.91 -9.24 -7.41
CA THR A 853 -53.98 -10.49 -6.64
C THR A 853 -54.68 -11.54 -7.50
N ILE A 854 -54.05 -12.68 -7.74
CA ILE A 854 -54.73 -13.87 -8.22
C ILE A 854 -55.08 -14.69 -6.98
N GLN A 855 -56.33 -15.11 -6.84
CA GLN A 855 -56.81 -15.90 -5.70
C GLN A 855 -57.41 -17.21 -6.22
N TRP A 856 -56.89 -18.33 -5.77
CA TRP A 856 -57.29 -19.66 -6.23
C TRP A 856 -58.64 -20.01 -5.62
N THR A 857 -59.47 -20.69 -6.42
CA THR A 857 -60.84 -21.07 -6.04
C THR A 857 -61.09 -22.52 -6.39
N ASP A 858 -62.22 -23.08 -5.96
CA ASP A 858 -62.70 -24.33 -6.53
C ASP A 858 -62.86 -24.19 -8.07
N PRO A 859 -62.60 -25.25 -8.87
CA PRO A 859 -62.70 -25.21 -10.32
C PRO A 859 -64.07 -24.74 -10.86
N ASN A 860 -65.13 -24.87 -10.06
CA ASN A 860 -66.50 -24.44 -10.39
C ASN A 860 -66.86 -23.02 -9.91
N ASN A 861 -65.98 -22.36 -9.15
CA ASN A 861 -66.20 -21.04 -8.54
C ASN A 861 -65.14 -20.02 -8.99
N GLY A 862 -64.55 -20.24 -10.16
CA GLY A 862 -63.55 -19.36 -10.76
C GLY A 862 -64.10 -18.08 -11.37
N GLN A 863 -63.32 -17.47 -12.27
CA GLN A 863 -63.80 -16.40 -13.16
C GLN A 863 -63.70 -16.82 -14.63
N TYR A 864 -64.51 -16.22 -15.50
CA TYR A 864 -64.34 -16.40 -16.94
C TYR A 864 -63.15 -15.58 -17.44
N ALA A 865 -62.20 -16.25 -18.11
CA ALA A 865 -61.09 -15.62 -18.82
C ALA A 865 -61.31 -15.69 -20.33
N TYR A 866 -60.86 -14.66 -21.05
CA TYR A 866 -60.86 -14.65 -22.51
C TYR A 866 -59.76 -15.57 -23.03
N TYR A 867 -60.12 -16.61 -23.78
CA TYR A 867 -59.16 -17.55 -24.35
C TYR A 867 -58.80 -17.17 -25.79
N TYR A 868 -57.51 -16.97 -26.04
CA TYR A 868 -56.93 -16.65 -27.33
C TYR A 868 -56.00 -17.78 -27.80
N ARG A 869 -55.98 -18.03 -29.12
CA ARG A 869 -55.04 -18.97 -29.75
C ARG A 869 -53.95 -18.25 -30.54
N ASP A 870 -52.73 -18.70 -30.37
CA ASP A 870 -51.61 -18.35 -31.24
C ASP A 870 -51.68 -19.17 -32.54
N THR A 871 -52.23 -18.59 -33.59
CA THR A 871 -52.25 -19.23 -34.91
C THR A 871 -51.17 -18.60 -35.78
N SER A 872 -50.06 -19.30 -36.02
CA SER A 872 -49.09 -18.90 -37.04
C SER A 872 -49.68 -19.20 -38.43
N LEU A 873 -50.57 -18.35 -38.91
CA LEU A 873 -51.06 -18.41 -40.29
C LEU A 873 -50.50 -17.21 -41.04
N ALA A 874 -50.17 -17.41 -42.32
CA ALA A 874 -49.38 -16.56 -43.19
C ALA A 874 -49.93 -15.15 -43.50
N THR A 875 -50.77 -14.58 -42.64
CA THR A 875 -51.41 -13.27 -42.76
C THR A 875 -51.63 -12.63 -41.39
N ASP A 876 -50.58 -12.08 -40.76
CA ASP A 876 -50.55 -11.13 -39.62
C ASP A 876 -51.54 -11.28 -38.42
N ASN A 877 -52.33 -12.36 -38.32
CA ASN A 877 -53.42 -12.54 -37.37
C ASN A 877 -53.01 -13.45 -36.20
N PHE A 878 -52.21 -12.92 -35.28
CA PHE A 878 -51.75 -13.62 -34.07
C PHE A 878 -52.67 -13.39 -32.86
N TYR A 879 -52.91 -14.37 -31.99
CA TYR A 879 -53.78 -14.26 -30.79
C TYR A 879 -55.24 -13.89 -31.11
N ILE A 880 -55.95 -14.85 -31.70
CA ILE A 880 -57.37 -14.73 -32.06
C ILE A 880 -58.25 -15.27 -30.93
N TYR A 881 -59.22 -14.46 -30.48
CA TYR A 881 -60.20 -14.87 -29.47
C TYR A 881 -60.98 -16.09 -29.96
N GLN A 882 -61.17 -17.07 -29.08
CA GLN A 882 -61.92 -18.30 -29.40
C GLN A 882 -63.23 -18.35 -28.62
N LYS A 883 -63.12 -18.27 -27.30
CA LYS A 883 -64.24 -18.41 -26.37
C LYS A 883 -63.85 -17.89 -25.00
N ALA A 884 -64.81 -17.88 -24.09
CA ALA A 884 -64.54 -17.72 -22.68
C ALA A 884 -64.35 -19.07 -22.01
N VAL A 885 -63.43 -19.14 -21.06
CA VAL A 885 -63.08 -20.36 -20.34
C VAL A 885 -63.04 -20.03 -18.85
N MET A 886 -63.68 -20.86 -18.03
CA MET A 886 -63.59 -20.72 -16.58
C MET A 886 -62.19 -21.14 -16.12
N VAL A 887 -61.50 -20.23 -15.43
CA VAL A 887 -60.16 -20.48 -14.85
C VAL A 887 -60.28 -20.73 -13.34
N PRO A 888 -59.41 -21.55 -12.72
CA PRO A 888 -59.56 -21.97 -11.31
C PRO A 888 -59.13 -20.89 -10.29
N PHE A 889 -59.28 -19.62 -10.64
CA PHE A 889 -58.91 -18.48 -9.81
C PHE A 889 -59.72 -17.24 -10.19
N LYS A 890 -59.72 -16.25 -9.29
CA LYS A 890 -60.21 -14.89 -9.52
C LYS A 890 -59.03 -13.92 -9.53
N VAL A 891 -59.11 -12.86 -10.32
CA VAL A 891 -58.07 -11.82 -10.39
C VAL A 891 -58.63 -10.51 -9.87
N PHE A 892 -57.91 -9.88 -8.95
CA PHE A 892 -58.26 -8.63 -8.29
C PHE A 892 -57.18 -7.59 -8.53
N ALA A 893 -57.57 -6.32 -8.52
CA ALA A 893 -56.66 -5.18 -8.49
C ALA A 893 -57.02 -4.26 -7.32
N ASP A 894 -56.00 -3.74 -6.65
CA ASP A 894 -56.16 -2.77 -5.56
C ASP A 894 -56.07 -1.37 -6.14
N SER A 895 -57.16 -0.61 -6.09
CA SER A 895 -57.19 0.81 -6.40
C SER A 895 -56.99 1.63 -5.12
N VAL A 896 -56.28 2.74 -5.22
CA VAL A 896 -56.17 3.74 -4.15
C VAL A 896 -57.12 4.89 -4.49
N THR A 897 -58.04 5.22 -3.60
CA THR A 897 -58.95 6.37 -3.74
C THR A 897 -58.22 7.68 -3.40
N PRO A 898 -58.75 8.86 -3.76
CA PRO A 898 -58.09 10.15 -3.48
C PRO A 898 -57.78 10.43 -2.00
N ASP A 899 -58.51 9.79 -1.08
CA ASP A 899 -58.30 9.82 0.38
C ASP A 899 -57.36 8.70 0.89
N LEU A 900 -56.61 8.05 -0.01
CA LEU A 900 -55.62 7.01 0.27
C LEU A 900 -56.18 5.68 0.80
N THR A 901 -57.50 5.45 0.74
CA THR A 901 -58.07 4.14 1.08
C THR A 901 -57.86 3.13 -0.05
N VAL A 902 -57.59 1.88 0.30
CA VAL A 902 -57.38 0.80 -0.67
C VAL A 902 -58.69 0.05 -0.90
N VAL A 903 -59.20 0.12 -2.12
CA VAL A 903 -60.39 -0.60 -2.56
C VAL A 903 -59.99 -1.73 -3.50
N ARG A 904 -60.27 -2.97 -3.11
CA ARG A 904 -60.04 -4.15 -3.94
C ARG A 904 -61.23 -4.39 -4.87
N ARG A 905 -60.96 -4.56 -6.16
CA ARG A 905 -61.98 -4.86 -7.18
C ARG A 905 -61.55 -6.02 -8.06
N GLN A 906 -62.50 -6.85 -8.49
CA GLN A 906 -62.23 -7.94 -9.42
C GLN A 906 -62.02 -7.37 -10.84
N VAL A 907 -61.07 -7.93 -11.60
CA VAL A 907 -60.68 -7.45 -12.93
C VAL A 907 -60.73 -8.55 -13.98
N ASN A 908 -60.91 -8.15 -15.24
CA ASN A 908 -60.88 -9.09 -16.36
C ASN A 908 -59.48 -9.70 -16.55
N CYS A 909 -59.42 -10.93 -17.05
CA CYS A 909 -58.17 -11.54 -17.49
C CYS A 909 -58.36 -12.34 -18.78
N ALA A 910 -57.29 -12.52 -19.54
CA ALA A 910 -57.23 -13.38 -20.71
C ALA A 910 -56.12 -14.40 -20.55
N PHE A 911 -56.20 -15.53 -21.26
CA PHE A 911 -55.02 -16.33 -21.49
C PHE A 911 -54.83 -16.72 -22.95
N VAL A 912 -53.56 -16.82 -23.34
CA VAL A 912 -53.12 -17.21 -24.67
C VAL A 912 -52.49 -18.60 -24.59
N GLU A 913 -52.83 -19.46 -25.54
CA GLU A 913 -52.22 -20.79 -25.72
C GLU A 913 -51.48 -20.87 -27.07
N SER A 914 -50.27 -21.43 -27.09
CA SER A 914 -49.40 -21.49 -28.29
C SER A 914 -49.32 -22.87 -28.95
N ALA A 915 -49.02 -22.89 -30.26
CA ALA A 915 -49.12 -24.06 -31.16
C ALA A 915 -47.99 -25.10 -31.03
N ASP A 916 -46.86 -24.72 -30.44
CA ASP A 916 -45.69 -25.58 -30.23
C ASP A 916 -45.84 -26.59 -29.08
N ARG A 917 -47.03 -26.60 -28.46
CA ARG A 917 -47.54 -27.64 -27.57
C ARG A 917 -47.81 -28.95 -28.34
N SER A 918 -46.80 -29.59 -28.90
CA SER A 918 -46.92 -30.89 -29.59
C SER A 918 -48.15 -31.01 -30.53
N GLY A 919 -48.64 -29.89 -31.10
CA GLY A 919 -49.79 -29.79 -31.99
C GLY A 919 -51.22 -29.82 -31.41
N GLN A 920 -51.50 -29.72 -30.10
CA GLN A 920 -52.89 -29.84 -29.57
C GLN A 920 -53.32 -28.69 -28.64
N PHE A 921 -54.18 -27.78 -29.14
CA PHE A 921 -54.81 -26.71 -28.33
C PHE A 921 -55.96 -27.26 -27.46
N THR A 922 -55.82 -27.29 -26.14
CA THR A 922 -56.88 -27.84 -25.25
C THR A 922 -57.92 -26.82 -24.85
N GLY A 923 -57.65 -25.51 -25.00
CA GLY A 923 -58.59 -24.46 -24.60
C GLY A 923 -58.95 -24.48 -23.11
N GLN A 924 -58.01 -24.93 -22.28
CA GLN A 924 -58.12 -25.02 -20.83
C GLN A 924 -56.88 -24.37 -20.21
N TRP A 925 -57.06 -23.75 -19.04
CA TRP A 925 -55.93 -23.28 -18.24
C TRP A 925 -55.28 -24.46 -17.49
N ASN A 926 -54.20 -25.01 -18.06
CA ASN A 926 -53.48 -26.16 -17.51
C ASN A 926 -51.95 -26.04 -17.73
N PRO A 927 -51.26 -25.17 -16.95
CA PRO A 927 -49.80 -25.02 -17.04
C PRO A 927 -49.09 -26.33 -16.69
N SER A 928 -47.87 -26.54 -17.20
CA SER A 928 -47.08 -27.76 -16.99
C SER A 928 -45.77 -27.51 -16.22
N THR A 929 -45.02 -28.58 -15.95
CA THR A 929 -43.66 -28.53 -15.38
C THR A 929 -42.55 -28.36 -16.40
N ASP A 930 -42.86 -28.31 -17.70
CA ASP A 930 -41.83 -28.14 -18.74
C ASP A 930 -41.16 -26.77 -18.64
N SER A 931 -40.08 -26.59 -19.40
CA SER A 931 -39.28 -25.38 -19.28
C SER A 931 -40.06 -24.12 -19.68
N LEU A 932 -41.20 -24.18 -20.37
CA LEU A 932 -41.98 -23.02 -20.79
C LEU A 932 -43.40 -23.00 -20.18
N GLY A 933 -43.70 -23.91 -19.24
CA GLY A 933 -45.00 -24.01 -18.58
C GLY A 933 -46.16 -24.26 -19.54
N ASN A 934 -45.95 -25.03 -20.61
CA ASN A 934 -46.92 -25.23 -21.71
C ASN A 934 -47.26 -23.94 -22.50
N LYS A 935 -46.51 -22.84 -22.34
CA LYS A 935 -46.73 -21.54 -23.01
C LYS A 935 -48.15 -20.97 -22.84
N LEU A 936 -48.73 -21.15 -21.66
CA LEU A 936 -49.96 -20.48 -21.26
C LEU A 936 -49.63 -19.11 -20.68
N LEU A 937 -50.05 -18.03 -21.35
CA LEU A 937 -49.81 -16.67 -20.86
C LEU A 937 -51.08 -16.06 -20.32
N LEU A 938 -51.09 -15.68 -19.04
CA LEU A 938 -52.16 -14.88 -18.45
C LEU A 938 -51.90 -13.39 -18.72
N TYR A 939 -52.92 -12.69 -19.20
CA TYR A 939 -52.96 -11.24 -19.29
C TYR A 939 -54.00 -10.72 -18.31
N VAL A 940 -53.61 -9.77 -17.46
CA VAL A 940 -54.48 -9.12 -16.48
C VAL A 940 -54.83 -7.74 -16.97
N PHE A 941 -56.13 -7.44 -17.09
CA PHE A 941 -56.61 -6.14 -17.56
C PHE A 941 -56.93 -5.19 -16.41
N TYR A 942 -56.90 -3.89 -16.67
CA TYR A 942 -57.30 -2.85 -15.73
C TYR A 942 -58.82 -2.75 -15.58
N SER A 943 -59.60 -3.13 -16.59
CA SER A 943 -61.06 -3.05 -16.57
C SER A 943 -61.69 -3.99 -15.54
N ASN A 944 -62.81 -3.55 -14.96
CA ASN A 944 -63.60 -4.33 -13.99
C ASN A 944 -64.07 -5.65 -14.61
N TYR A 945 -64.11 -6.69 -13.78
CA TYR A 945 -64.64 -8.00 -14.19
C TYR A 945 -66.10 -7.90 -14.61
N ASP A 946 -66.46 -8.53 -15.74
CA ASP A 946 -67.82 -8.62 -16.24
C ASP A 946 -68.22 -10.08 -16.50
N THR A 947 -69.32 -10.51 -15.86
CA THR A 947 -69.90 -11.85 -16.03
C THR A 947 -70.48 -12.10 -17.42
N ASN A 948 -70.84 -11.05 -18.17
CA ASN A 948 -71.40 -11.13 -19.52
C ASN A 948 -70.35 -11.06 -20.64
N ILE A 949 -69.06 -10.97 -20.27
CA ILE A 949 -67.93 -11.00 -21.20
C ILE A 949 -68.07 -9.91 -22.28
N THR A 950 -67.57 -8.73 -21.95
CA THR A 950 -67.69 -7.51 -22.77
C THR A 950 -67.26 -7.69 -24.24
N THR A 951 -67.96 -7.03 -25.18
CA THR A 951 -67.71 -7.01 -26.63
C THR A 951 -66.29 -6.57 -27.09
N PRO A 952 -65.56 -5.65 -26.43
CA PRO A 952 -64.26 -5.18 -26.90
C PRO A 952 -63.19 -6.28 -27.01
N TYR A 953 -63.22 -7.27 -26.13
CA TYR A 953 -62.20 -8.33 -26.10
C TYR A 953 -62.55 -9.53 -27.01
N LYS A 954 -63.78 -9.65 -27.53
CA LYS A 954 -64.23 -10.76 -28.40
C LYS A 954 -63.85 -10.59 -29.88
N ASN A 955 -63.90 -9.36 -30.39
CA ASN A 955 -63.74 -9.06 -31.82
C ASN A 955 -62.33 -8.57 -32.18
N ARG A 956 -61.35 -8.72 -31.29
CA ARG A 956 -60.05 -8.07 -31.40
C ARG A 956 -58.91 -9.06 -31.34
N ASN A 957 -57.96 -8.87 -32.25
CA ASN A 957 -56.66 -9.50 -32.22
C ASN A 957 -55.81 -8.82 -31.13
N LEU A 958 -55.29 -9.61 -30.18
CA LEU A 958 -54.53 -9.07 -29.05
C LEU A 958 -53.31 -8.26 -29.58
N VAL A 959 -52.59 -8.75 -30.60
CA VAL A 959 -51.34 -8.16 -31.13
C VAL A 959 -51.56 -6.92 -32.00
N ILE A 960 -52.50 -6.96 -32.95
CA ILE A 960 -52.69 -5.88 -33.94
C ILE A 960 -53.27 -4.61 -33.30
N LEU A 961 -54.14 -4.77 -32.29
CA LEU A 961 -54.86 -3.66 -31.64
C LEU A 961 -54.27 -3.31 -30.26
N GLN A 962 -52.96 -3.49 -30.09
CA GLN A 962 -52.20 -3.35 -28.84
C GLN A 962 -52.48 -2.04 -28.05
N SER A 963 -52.65 -0.90 -28.73
CA SER A 963 -52.98 0.38 -28.09
C SER A 963 -54.41 0.49 -27.53
N GLN A 964 -55.26 -0.50 -27.80
CA GLN A 964 -56.67 -0.51 -27.37
C GLN A 964 -56.94 -1.47 -26.21
N PHE A 965 -55.93 -2.25 -25.78
CA PHE A 965 -56.04 -3.15 -24.62
C PHE A 965 -55.43 -2.53 -23.38
N ASP A 966 -56.16 -2.65 -22.29
CA ASP A 966 -55.81 -2.11 -21.00
C ASP A 966 -55.13 -3.16 -20.11
N ILE A 967 -54.00 -3.71 -20.58
CA ILE A 967 -53.28 -4.77 -19.88
C ILE A 967 -52.32 -4.18 -18.82
N MET A 968 -52.55 -4.55 -17.56
CA MET A 968 -51.63 -4.22 -16.47
C MET A 968 -50.42 -5.16 -16.45
N TYR A 969 -50.64 -6.46 -16.59
CA TYR A 969 -49.57 -7.46 -16.48
C TYR A 969 -49.78 -8.62 -17.45
N ALA A 970 -48.70 -9.13 -18.01
CA ALA A 970 -48.64 -10.44 -18.66
C ALA A 970 -47.81 -11.39 -17.78
N TRP A 971 -48.25 -12.62 -17.57
CA TRP A 971 -47.66 -13.62 -16.69
C TRP A 971 -47.59 -15.01 -17.34
N SER A 972 -46.39 -15.62 -17.33
CA SER A 972 -46.15 -17.02 -17.73
C SER A 972 -45.93 -17.90 -16.49
N PRO A 973 -46.85 -18.82 -16.14
CA PRO A 973 -46.70 -19.76 -15.02
C PRO A 973 -46.03 -21.07 -15.44
N ARG A 974 -45.27 -21.68 -14.53
CA ARG A 974 -44.82 -23.08 -14.64
C ARG A 974 -45.11 -23.81 -13.32
N LEU A 975 -45.53 -25.07 -13.39
CA LEU A 975 -45.75 -25.88 -12.21
C LEU A 975 -44.44 -26.41 -11.61
N VAL A 976 -44.38 -26.56 -10.29
CA VAL A 976 -43.29 -27.22 -9.54
C VAL A 976 -43.30 -28.73 -9.81
N SER A 977 -44.49 -29.33 -9.79
CA SER A 977 -44.72 -30.76 -10.01
C SER A 977 -45.91 -30.97 -10.94
N ALA A 978 -45.93 -32.07 -11.70
CA ALA A 978 -47.01 -32.35 -12.64
C ALA A 978 -48.34 -32.47 -11.86
N GLY A 979 -49.39 -31.83 -12.37
CA GLY A 979 -50.72 -31.82 -11.72
C GLY A 979 -50.84 -30.92 -10.48
N GLY A 980 -49.82 -30.10 -10.16
CA GLY A 980 -49.91 -29.13 -9.07
C GLY A 980 -50.99 -28.07 -9.33
N ALA A 981 -51.93 -27.90 -8.41
CA ALA A 981 -52.91 -26.82 -8.39
C ALA A 981 -52.90 -26.13 -7.01
N GLY A 982 -53.22 -24.84 -6.98
CA GLY A 982 -53.37 -24.11 -5.72
C GLY A 982 -54.67 -24.48 -5.03
N ASN A 983 -54.67 -24.47 -3.69
CA ASN A 983 -55.85 -24.73 -2.90
C ASN A 983 -56.80 -23.51 -2.91
N PRO A 984 -58.12 -23.70 -2.77
CA PRO A 984 -59.06 -22.59 -2.61
C PRO A 984 -58.63 -21.66 -1.46
N GLY A 985 -58.53 -20.36 -1.74
CA GLY A 985 -58.09 -19.33 -0.80
C GLY A 985 -56.60 -18.96 -0.84
N GLU A 986 -55.77 -19.69 -1.60
CA GLU A 986 -54.37 -19.30 -1.81
C GLU A 986 -54.26 -18.08 -2.73
N GLU A 987 -53.31 -17.18 -2.47
CA GLU A 987 -53.17 -15.90 -3.19
C GLU A 987 -51.76 -15.65 -3.76
N LEU A 988 -51.69 -15.11 -4.98
CA LEU A 988 -50.48 -14.61 -5.65
C LEU A 988 -50.60 -13.13 -5.93
N TYR A 989 -49.59 -12.33 -5.57
CA TYR A 989 -49.61 -10.88 -5.78
C TYR A 989 -48.59 -10.40 -6.83
N PHE A 990 -48.98 -9.42 -7.64
CA PHE A 990 -48.11 -8.57 -8.45
C PHE A 990 -48.14 -7.15 -7.91
N TYR A 991 -46.99 -6.49 -7.76
CA TYR A 991 -46.92 -5.10 -7.30
C TYR A 991 -46.34 -4.21 -8.40
N PRO A 992 -46.89 -3.00 -8.64
CA PRO A 992 -46.19 -1.98 -9.42
C PRO A 992 -45.03 -1.41 -8.59
N TYR A 993 -43.89 -1.14 -9.25
CA TYR A 993 -42.82 -0.34 -8.66
C TYR A 993 -42.63 0.94 -9.48
N ASN A 994 -42.99 2.08 -8.92
CA ASN A 994 -42.69 3.36 -9.55
C ASN A 994 -41.37 3.89 -9.00
N VAL A 995 -40.35 4.01 -9.85
CA VAL A 995 -39.22 4.91 -9.56
C VAL A 995 -39.72 6.34 -9.77
N PHE A 996 -40.23 6.96 -8.72
CA PHE A 996 -40.39 8.40 -8.73
C PHE A 996 -39.01 9.01 -8.50
N ARG A 997 -38.41 9.59 -9.54
CA ARG A 997 -37.31 10.53 -9.28
C ARG A 997 -37.95 11.74 -8.59
N PRO A 998 -37.53 12.14 -7.37
CA PRO A 998 -38.15 13.24 -6.67
C PRO A 998 -38.01 14.50 -7.51
N TYR A 999 -39.14 15.16 -7.78
CA TYR A 999 -39.14 16.49 -8.39
C TYR A 999 -38.74 17.50 -7.32
N TYR A 1000 -37.66 18.24 -7.54
CA TYR A 1000 -37.33 19.40 -6.72
C TYR A 1000 -38.30 20.55 -7.05
N ASN A 1001 -39.34 20.73 -6.23
CA ASN A 1001 -40.33 21.81 -6.39
C ASN A 1001 -40.07 22.98 -5.41
N GLY A 1002 -38.81 23.41 -5.31
CA GLY A 1002 -38.44 24.71 -4.76
C GLY A 1002 -38.60 24.94 -3.25
N THR A 1003 -38.95 23.95 -2.42
CA THR A 1003 -38.93 24.15 -0.96
C THR A 1003 -38.55 22.87 -0.21
N VAL A 1004 -37.49 22.99 0.61
CA VAL A 1004 -36.79 21.96 1.42
C VAL A 1004 -35.82 21.05 0.62
N PRO A 1005 -34.56 20.85 1.07
CA PRO A 1005 -33.59 20.02 0.36
C PRO A 1005 -34.02 18.56 0.29
N LEU A 1006 -33.83 17.92 -0.87
CA LEU A 1006 -34.05 16.49 -1.05
C LEU A 1006 -32.99 15.70 -0.26
N PHE A 1007 -33.39 14.75 0.59
CA PHE A 1007 -32.44 13.94 1.34
C PHE A 1007 -32.85 12.46 1.45
N TYR A 1008 -31.87 11.58 1.55
CA TYR A 1008 -32.04 10.14 1.71
C TYR A 1008 -31.48 9.69 3.05
N ASP A 1009 -32.30 9.05 3.87
CA ASP A 1009 -31.92 8.51 5.17
C ASP A 1009 -31.89 7.00 5.16
N PHE A 1010 -30.90 6.43 5.84
CA PHE A 1010 -30.84 5.00 6.15
C PHE A 1010 -30.06 4.77 7.43
N THR A 1011 -30.22 3.60 8.04
CA THR A 1011 -29.57 3.27 9.31
C THR A 1011 -28.67 2.05 9.17
N THR A 1012 -27.56 2.05 9.91
CA THR A 1012 -26.75 0.85 10.13
C THR A 1012 -26.79 0.45 11.60
N VAL A 1013 -26.48 -0.82 11.83
CA VAL A 1013 -26.32 -1.40 13.16
C VAL A 1013 -24.89 -1.92 13.27
N ALA A 1014 -24.22 -1.59 14.36
CA ALA A 1014 -22.89 -2.11 14.67
C ALA A 1014 -22.96 -3.63 14.88
N PRO A 1015 -21.93 -4.38 14.46
CA PRO A 1015 -21.83 -5.79 14.79
C PRO A 1015 -21.77 -6.01 16.31
N ILE A 1016 -22.38 -7.11 16.76
CA ILE A 1016 -22.32 -7.54 18.16
C ILE A 1016 -21.23 -8.58 18.27
N PHE A 1017 -20.25 -8.36 19.15
CA PHE A 1017 -19.15 -9.29 19.36
C PHE A 1017 -19.33 -10.07 20.64
N GLY A 1018 -19.23 -11.40 20.53
CA GLY A 1018 -19.07 -12.23 21.71
C GLY A 1018 -20.30 -12.35 22.61
N ASP A 1019 -21.53 -12.21 22.11
CA ASP A 1019 -22.74 -12.25 22.94
C ASP A 1019 -22.85 -13.59 23.71
N PRO A 1020 -22.84 -13.57 25.06
CA PRO A 1020 -22.84 -14.80 25.85
C PRO A 1020 -24.10 -15.66 25.68
N GLY A 1021 -25.28 -15.03 25.55
CA GLY A 1021 -26.55 -15.74 25.41
C GLY A 1021 -26.64 -16.49 24.09
N LEU A 1022 -26.23 -15.85 23.00
CA LEU A 1022 -26.17 -16.47 21.69
C LEU A 1022 -25.07 -17.53 21.60
N ALA A 1023 -23.87 -17.25 22.16
CA ALA A 1023 -22.78 -18.23 22.21
C ALA A 1023 -23.22 -19.52 22.91
N LYS A 1024 -24.00 -19.40 23.99
CA LYS A 1024 -24.58 -20.53 24.71
C LYS A 1024 -25.60 -21.28 23.85
N THR A 1025 -26.52 -20.55 23.21
CA THR A 1025 -27.59 -21.14 22.36
C THR A 1025 -27.02 -21.90 21.16
N LEU A 1026 -25.87 -21.47 20.63
CA LEU A 1026 -25.17 -22.10 19.50
C LEU A 1026 -24.16 -23.19 19.91
N ASN A 1027 -24.14 -23.60 21.19
CA ASN A 1027 -23.20 -24.56 21.75
C ASN A 1027 -21.73 -24.24 21.40
N ALA A 1028 -21.37 -22.96 21.49
CA ALA A 1028 -20.09 -22.51 20.96
C ALA A 1028 -18.87 -23.12 21.69
N MET A 1029 -19.04 -23.52 22.97
CA MET A 1029 -18.00 -24.22 23.72
C MET A 1029 -17.54 -25.49 22.99
N ASP A 1030 -18.44 -26.24 22.34
CA ASP A 1030 -18.10 -27.50 21.65
C ASP A 1030 -17.14 -27.32 20.48
N ARG A 1031 -17.07 -26.11 19.92
CA ARG A 1031 -16.18 -25.77 18.79
C ARG A 1031 -14.74 -25.46 19.22
N ILE A 1032 -14.49 -25.27 20.52
CA ILE A 1032 -13.15 -24.98 21.02
C ILE A 1032 -12.22 -26.15 20.73
N LYS A 1033 -11.09 -25.88 20.08
CA LYS A 1033 -10.04 -26.85 19.78
C LYS A 1033 -8.67 -26.31 20.23
N VAL A 1034 -7.69 -27.19 20.28
CA VAL A 1034 -6.27 -26.85 20.52
C VAL A 1034 -5.46 -27.33 19.33
N VAL A 1035 -4.60 -26.46 18.78
CA VAL A 1035 -3.79 -26.76 17.59
C VAL A 1035 -2.36 -26.26 17.81
N PRO A 1036 -1.32 -27.07 17.52
CA PRO A 1036 -1.41 -28.50 17.24
C PRO A 1036 -1.80 -29.29 18.50
N ASN A 1037 -2.50 -30.41 18.33
CA ASN A 1037 -2.79 -31.35 19.40
C ASN A 1037 -2.93 -32.77 18.78
N PRO A 1038 -1.95 -33.68 18.95
CA PRO A 1038 -0.77 -33.55 19.80
C PRO A 1038 0.25 -32.53 19.29
N TYR A 1039 1.02 -31.94 20.19
CA TYR A 1039 2.25 -31.20 19.87
C TYR A 1039 3.43 -32.18 19.84
N TYR A 1040 4.18 -32.25 18.73
CA TYR A 1040 5.22 -33.27 18.48
C TYR A 1040 6.63 -32.67 18.35
N GLY A 1041 7.18 -32.18 19.45
CA GLY A 1041 8.56 -31.66 19.54
C GLY A 1041 8.78 -30.33 18.83
N PHE A 1042 8.13 -30.13 17.69
CA PHE A 1042 8.10 -28.94 16.85
C PHE A 1042 6.74 -28.82 16.13
N SER A 1043 6.40 -27.62 15.70
CA SER A 1043 5.28 -27.29 14.82
C SER A 1043 5.75 -26.39 13.69
N THR A 1044 5.12 -26.47 12.51
CA THR A 1044 5.33 -25.48 11.43
C THR A 1044 4.84 -24.08 11.83
N LEU A 1045 4.07 -23.98 12.92
CA LEU A 1045 3.59 -22.72 13.49
C LEU A 1045 4.54 -22.10 14.52
N ASP A 1046 5.54 -22.86 15.00
CA ASP A 1046 6.49 -22.34 16.02
C ASP A 1046 7.28 -21.16 15.46
N ARG A 1047 7.48 -20.12 16.27
CA ARG A 1047 8.18 -18.89 15.82
C ARG A 1047 9.70 -19.06 15.83
N SER A 1048 10.22 -19.97 16.66
CA SER A 1048 11.63 -20.35 16.75
C SER A 1048 11.79 -21.70 17.44
N SER A 1049 13.01 -22.23 17.53
CA SER A 1049 13.30 -23.47 18.26
C SER A 1049 12.98 -23.40 19.77
N ILE A 1050 12.84 -22.19 20.33
CA ILE A 1050 12.55 -21.95 21.74
C ILE A 1050 11.15 -21.37 22.00
N ASP A 1051 10.52 -20.74 21.01
CA ASP A 1051 9.17 -20.17 21.13
C ASP A 1051 8.12 -21.16 20.61
N LYS A 1052 7.84 -22.15 21.47
CA LYS A 1052 6.92 -23.26 21.22
C LYS A 1052 5.56 -22.97 21.85
N PHE A 1053 4.48 -23.22 21.11
CA PHE A 1053 3.15 -22.95 21.63
C PHE A 1053 2.08 -23.89 21.06
N VAL A 1054 0.96 -23.95 21.78
CA VAL A 1054 -0.31 -24.46 21.26
C VAL A 1054 -1.36 -23.35 21.33
N THR A 1055 -2.24 -23.31 20.34
CA THR A 1055 -3.28 -22.29 20.22
C THR A 1055 -4.63 -22.91 20.51
N PHE A 1056 -5.32 -22.37 21.51
CA PHE A 1056 -6.76 -22.57 21.71
C PHE A 1056 -7.50 -21.74 20.66
N THR A 1057 -8.44 -22.35 19.94
CA THR A 1057 -9.22 -21.71 18.87
C THR A 1057 -10.72 -21.74 19.16
N ASN A 1058 -11.49 -20.86 18.50
CA ASN A 1058 -12.94 -20.68 18.69
C ASN A 1058 -13.36 -20.33 20.13
N LEU A 1059 -12.49 -19.63 20.85
CA LEU A 1059 -12.78 -19.20 22.21
C LEU A 1059 -13.87 -18.13 22.25
N PRO A 1060 -14.68 -18.11 23.32
CA PRO A 1060 -15.48 -16.94 23.68
C PRO A 1060 -14.65 -15.68 23.83
N LEU A 1061 -15.33 -14.52 23.76
CA LEU A 1061 -14.68 -13.22 23.90
C LEU A 1061 -13.95 -13.11 25.25
N THR A 1062 -14.58 -13.59 26.32
CA THR A 1062 -14.02 -13.65 27.68
C THR A 1062 -14.09 -15.07 28.23
N CYS A 1063 -12.96 -15.60 28.68
CA CYS A 1063 -12.88 -16.90 29.37
C CYS A 1063 -11.58 -17.04 30.18
N LYS A 1064 -11.56 -17.99 31.11
CA LYS A 1064 -10.35 -18.44 31.81
C LYS A 1064 -9.98 -19.84 31.35
N ILE A 1065 -8.71 -20.06 31.02
CA ILE A 1065 -8.18 -21.38 30.67
C ILE A 1065 -7.23 -21.80 31.79
N LYS A 1066 -7.59 -22.86 32.51
CA LYS A 1066 -6.75 -23.45 33.55
C LYS A 1066 -6.22 -24.78 33.06
N ILE A 1067 -4.91 -24.93 33.04
CA ILE A 1067 -4.21 -26.11 32.50
C ILE A 1067 -3.65 -26.89 33.68
N TYR A 1068 -3.96 -28.18 33.72
CA TYR A 1068 -3.58 -29.09 34.79
C TYR A 1068 -2.79 -30.29 34.27
N THR A 1069 -1.99 -30.90 35.14
CA THR A 1069 -1.50 -32.27 34.96
C THR A 1069 -2.66 -33.28 35.09
N LEU A 1070 -2.46 -34.54 34.68
CA LEU A 1070 -3.43 -35.61 34.95
C LEU A 1070 -3.67 -35.85 36.44
N ASN A 1071 -2.72 -35.47 37.31
CA ASN A 1071 -2.83 -35.59 38.76
C ASN A 1071 -3.63 -34.42 39.38
N GLY A 1072 -3.99 -33.41 38.60
CA GLY A 1072 -4.77 -32.24 39.06
C GLY A 1072 -3.92 -31.04 39.50
N ASP A 1073 -2.60 -31.07 39.31
CA ASP A 1073 -1.74 -29.92 39.64
C ASP A 1073 -1.93 -28.79 38.63
N LEU A 1074 -2.15 -27.57 39.11
CA LEU A 1074 -2.32 -26.39 38.25
C LEU A 1074 -0.96 -25.97 37.65
N ILE A 1075 -0.86 -26.02 36.33
CA ILE A 1075 0.34 -25.65 35.58
C ILE A 1075 0.30 -24.19 35.15
N LYS A 1076 -0.82 -23.74 34.58
CA LYS A 1076 -0.96 -22.39 34.03
C LYS A 1076 -2.41 -21.92 34.10
N THR A 1077 -2.59 -20.64 34.40
CA THR A 1077 -3.86 -19.94 34.15
C THR A 1077 -3.65 -18.89 33.06
N ILE A 1078 -4.52 -18.90 32.06
CA ILE A 1078 -4.59 -17.88 31.01
C ILE A 1078 -5.93 -17.17 31.18
N ASP A 1079 -5.87 -15.90 31.57
CA ASP A 1079 -7.04 -15.04 31.71
C ASP A 1079 -7.24 -14.28 30.39
N LYS A 1080 -8.25 -14.68 29.61
CA LYS A 1080 -8.61 -14.02 28.36
C LYS A 1080 -9.76 -13.03 28.61
N GLN A 1081 -9.45 -11.75 28.52
CA GLN A 1081 -10.42 -10.66 28.54
C GLN A 1081 -10.38 -9.97 27.17
N GLY A 1082 -11.51 -9.97 26.44
CA GLY A 1082 -11.62 -9.29 25.16
C GLY A 1082 -12.17 -7.88 25.30
N THR A 1083 -11.64 -6.92 24.54
CA THR A 1083 -12.08 -5.51 24.52
C THR A 1083 -13.26 -5.24 23.56
N GLY A 1084 -13.73 -6.26 22.84
CA GLY A 1084 -14.74 -6.10 21.77
C GLY A 1084 -14.18 -5.46 20.49
N ASP A 1085 -12.84 -5.42 20.34
CA ASP A 1085 -12.16 -4.82 19.19
C ASP A 1085 -12.55 -5.50 17.85
N PRO A 1086 -12.89 -4.73 16.80
CA PRO A 1086 -13.23 -5.21 15.45
C PRO A 1086 -12.12 -5.98 14.70
N THR A 1087 -10.90 -6.10 15.26
CA THR A 1087 -9.77 -6.88 14.70
C THR A 1087 -9.66 -8.34 15.24
N PHE A 1088 -10.52 -8.71 16.20
CA PHE A 1088 -10.87 -10.01 16.82
C PHE A 1088 -9.82 -11.01 17.36
N SER A 1089 -10.07 -11.41 18.62
CA SER A 1089 -9.38 -12.40 19.44
C SER A 1089 -10.33 -13.57 19.80
N SER A 1090 -10.36 -14.62 18.98
CA SER A 1090 -11.01 -15.92 19.29
C SER A 1090 -10.00 -16.99 19.69
N THR A 1091 -8.75 -16.58 19.92
CA THR A 1091 -7.64 -17.47 20.21
C THR A 1091 -6.96 -17.09 21.51
N ALA A 1092 -6.26 -18.05 22.09
CA ALA A 1092 -5.29 -17.84 23.16
C ALA A 1092 -4.15 -18.84 22.97
N GLU A 1093 -2.92 -18.41 23.22
CA GLU A 1093 -1.75 -19.28 23.11
C GLU A 1093 -1.29 -19.71 24.50
N TRP A 1094 -0.92 -20.98 24.61
CA TRP A 1094 -0.13 -21.49 25.71
C TRP A 1094 1.28 -21.80 25.20
N ASN A 1095 2.26 -21.06 25.71
CA ASN A 1095 3.67 -21.16 25.36
C ASN A 1095 4.38 -22.41 25.95
N LEU A 1096 3.62 -23.45 26.30
CA LEU A 1096 4.11 -24.69 26.90
C LEU A 1096 4.99 -24.49 28.15
N GLN A 1097 4.76 -23.40 28.88
CA GLN A 1097 5.41 -23.13 30.16
C GLN A 1097 4.38 -23.07 31.29
N ASN A 1098 4.83 -23.37 32.50
CA ASN A 1098 4.04 -23.17 33.71
C ASN A 1098 3.91 -21.67 34.07
N GLN A 1099 3.26 -21.38 35.19
CA GLN A 1099 3.07 -20.00 35.68
C GLN A 1099 4.41 -19.27 35.90
N ASP A 1100 5.45 -20.01 36.30
CA ASP A 1100 6.81 -19.52 36.62
C ASP A 1100 7.75 -19.49 35.40
N ARG A 1101 7.22 -19.62 34.18
CA ARG A 1101 7.96 -19.59 32.90
C ARG A 1101 8.93 -20.77 32.70
N THR A 1102 8.69 -21.89 33.37
CA THR A 1102 9.46 -23.13 33.19
C THR A 1102 8.76 -24.02 32.16
N PRO A 1103 9.47 -24.55 31.14
CA PRO A 1103 8.90 -25.47 30.16
C PRO A 1103 8.28 -26.70 30.83
N VAL A 1104 7.17 -27.18 30.28
CA VAL A 1104 6.47 -28.36 30.80
C VAL A 1104 7.04 -29.65 30.18
N ALA A 1105 6.98 -30.75 30.93
CA ALA A 1105 7.46 -32.05 30.45
C ALA A 1105 6.55 -32.65 29.35
N SER A 1106 7.07 -33.62 28.61
CA SER A 1106 6.23 -34.49 27.77
C SER A 1106 5.15 -35.15 28.61
N GLY A 1107 3.90 -35.10 28.17
CA GLY A 1107 2.79 -35.65 28.92
C GLY A 1107 1.41 -35.23 28.40
N VAL A 1108 0.38 -35.74 29.07
CA VAL A 1108 -1.01 -35.36 28.84
C VAL A 1108 -1.40 -34.30 29.87
N TYR A 1109 -1.96 -33.20 29.38
CA TYR A 1109 -2.48 -32.09 30.16
C TYR A 1109 -3.99 -31.97 29.95
N VAL A 1110 -4.66 -31.38 30.93
CA VAL A 1110 -6.11 -31.13 30.88
C VAL A 1110 -6.34 -29.64 31.01
N ALA A 1111 -6.96 -29.04 30.00
CA ALA A 1111 -7.37 -27.64 30.03
C ALA A 1111 -8.87 -27.55 30.38
N LEU A 1112 -9.19 -26.86 31.48
CA LEU A 1112 -10.53 -26.41 31.80
C LEU A 1112 -10.71 -24.98 31.29
N ILE A 1113 -11.57 -24.81 30.30
CA ILE A 1113 -12.00 -23.52 29.77
C ILE A 1113 -13.31 -23.15 30.44
N ASP A 1114 -13.31 -22.06 31.20
CA ASP A 1114 -14.46 -21.52 31.91
C ASP A 1114 -14.86 -20.17 31.31
N ALA A 1115 -16.04 -20.12 30.71
CA ALA A 1115 -16.57 -18.94 30.04
C ALA A 1115 -17.82 -18.44 30.79
N PRO A 1116 -17.71 -17.34 31.56
CA PRO A 1116 -18.81 -16.81 32.37
C PRO A 1116 -20.08 -16.58 31.55
N GLY A 1117 -21.22 -17.06 32.05
CA GLY A 1117 -22.53 -16.92 31.39
C GLY A 1117 -22.78 -17.86 30.19
N ILE A 1118 -21.75 -18.57 29.70
CA ILE A 1118 -21.84 -19.47 28.55
C ILE A 1118 -21.77 -20.94 29.02
N GLY A 1119 -20.69 -21.32 29.69
CA GLY A 1119 -20.47 -22.69 30.18
C GLY A 1119 -18.99 -23.04 30.38
N GLN A 1120 -18.73 -24.33 30.64
CA GLN A 1120 -17.39 -24.87 30.85
C GLN A 1120 -17.08 -25.98 29.83
N LYS A 1121 -15.81 -26.12 29.46
CA LYS A 1121 -15.33 -27.21 28.62
C LYS A 1121 -14.00 -27.74 29.10
N VAL A 1122 -13.84 -29.05 29.03
CA VAL A 1122 -12.58 -29.74 29.32
C VAL A 1122 -11.98 -30.26 28.02
N ILE A 1123 -10.69 -30.00 27.78
CA ILE A 1123 -9.94 -30.48 26.61
C ILE A 1123 -8.66 -31.17 27.07
N LYS A 1124 -8.36 -32.33 26.49
CA LYS A 1124 -7.08 -33.02 26.68
C LYS A 1124 -6.07 -32.52 25.66
N ILE A 1125 -4.86 -32.23 26.12
CA ILE A 1125 -3.75 -31.74 25.30
C ILE A 1125 -2.59 -32.71 25.48
N VAL A 1126 -2.02 -33.20 24.38
CA VAL A 1126 -0.88 -34.11 24.43
C VAL A 1126 0.35 -33.37 23.94
N ILE A 1127 1.39 -33.31 24.76
CA ILE A 1127 2.65 -32.64 24.46
C ILE A 1127 3.77 -33.68 24.46
N PHE A 1128 4.49 -33.77 23.35
CA PHE A 1128 5.78 -34.42 23.27
C PHE A 1128 6.83 -33.31 23.10
N THR A 1129 7.67 -33.11 24.09
CA THR A 1129 8.81 -32.20 23.98
C THR A 1129 9.92 -32.90 23.19
N SER A 1130 10.65 -32.15 22.37
CA SER A 1130 11.87 -32.67 21.76
C SER A 1130 12.80 -33.14 22.87
N GLN A 1131 13.30 -34.38 22.78
CA GLN A 1131 14.29 -34.91 23.72
C GLN A 1131 15.43 -33.89 23.82
N GLU A 1132 15.64 -33.28 25.00
CA GLU A 1132 16.80 -32.43 25.23
C GLU A 1132 18.04 -33.33 25.11
N ARG A 1133 18.65 -33.37 23.93
CA ARG A 1133 20.05 -33.78 23.80
C ARG A 1133 20.88 -32.56 24.15
N LEU A 1134 21.47 -32.59 25.33
CA LEU A 1134 22.73 -31.90 25.58
C LEU A 1134 23.75 -32.48 24.59
N ASN A 1135 23.95 -31.82 23.44
CA ASN A 1135 25.20 -31.98 22.70
C ASN A 1135 26.25 -31.21 23.49
N PHE A 1136 27.19 -31.96 24.08
CA PHE A 1136 28.42 -31.44 24.67
C PHE A 1136 29.32 -30.80 23.63
#